data_AF-A4G9X2-F1
#
_entry.id   AF-A4G9X2-F1
#
_cell.length_a   1.000
_cell.length_b   1.000
_cell.length_c   1.000
_cell.angle_alpha   90.00
_cell.angle_beta   90.00
_cell.angle_gamma   90.00
#
_symmetry.space_group_name_H-M   'P 1'
#
loop_
_entity.id
_entity.type
_entity.pdbx_description
1 polymer ?
#
loop_
_entity_poly.entity_id
_entity_poly.type
_entity_poly.pdbx_seq_one_letter_code
_entity_poly.pdbx_strand_id
1 'polypeptide(L)'
;MNEYIQDAFALIRGHPRISNVEIVEDESNSTWIIKGRFDVELPSTWKAQGESPYGVRAFEDVWISFPAAYPNRAPVVSLRADFNPNVPHLNYYRSGDRVQPCVAHGDLLEIIHSEGIGRLLFQIFDWLEKAAYNKLIDKRFGWEPTRRVRGGDEIHLNVDQIVGNAPKMGGLQHYCVTSFGMAGEAPLLARLPQLQESKRIRPEHISTLLTIEQSGVEGVFVRLVPLSICWPLLDANGEFPVFDIFRPDNIYTLEQLRQRAQDYSCDISFDSLINSLTYAVKQRPSVPPLPVFVVLPVLRPFPLIGQTTPYELLAYRIDVPIPGGLDNGAAIKVQPVTIFDTLSVGLLRRTSGLDEKTVGVKSTFIGCGSLGSKVAMHMARCGFSPDLLIDQGNFAPHNSARHVLYPDNAFGAGGKAQQLSRIISQYQDGKVPRTYSRSVQDFTRLPIAKHSPLNDPAAFAVNTTASNMVRQCLSESDFPARIIEACALDLGESGLMTIEGSARNPSTSDLMARAYEELRQIGKLKVGQDANRNQLRIGVGCNSVTLPMSDSRISLIAAGVAQSLTDIHKKGLPDSGLISIASLSADAMSINWVHTSLAATQIADLSDTGRWRVRVLDSAHKKIASDVASHSQTETGGLIVGRVSTISREIYIVDVLPAPPDSTRQSSLFVLGTEGFQATVAAYDKSGQGALWCIGTWHSHLGAFGPSQMDIDTADQLVGKIKGAAVLLIHRPDGYSAVVREDVAA
;
A
#
# COMPACT_ATOMS: atom_id res chain seq x y z
N MET A 1 -3.66 32.78 38.07
CA MET A 1 -2.77 31.73 37.55
C MET A 1 -3.31 30.36 37.99
N ASN A 2 -3.43 29.38 37.10
CA ASN A 2 -3.91 28.04 37.47
C ASN A 2 -2.75 27.18 38.08
N GLU A 3 -3.10 26.04 38.67
CA GLU A 3 -2.15 25.13 39.35
C GLU A 3 -1.03 24.64 38.41
N TYR A 4 -1.37 24.28 37.17
CA TYR A 4 -0.40 23.79 36.19
C TYR A 4 0.67 24.84 35.84
N ILE A 5 0.29 26.12 35.76
CA ILE A 5 1.24 27.21 35.51
C ILE A 5 2.10 27.47 36.77
N GLN A 6 1.53 27.30 37.98
CA GLN A 6 2.29 27.38 39.23
C GLN A 6 3.37 26.29 39.30
N ASP A 7 3.03 25.06 38.94
CA ASP A 7 3.97 23.94 38.90
C ASP A 7 5.05 24.14 37.84
N ALA A 8 4.67 24.60 36.65
CA ALA A 8 5.63 24.97 35.60
C ALA A 8 6.60 26.05 36.08
N PHE A 9 6.10 27.09 36.76
CA PHE A 9 6.94 28.15 37.35
C PHE A 9 7.91 27.60 38.39
N ALA A 10 7.45 26.74 39.30
CA ALA A 10 8.31 26.12 40.31
C ALA A 10 9.43 25.29 39.67
N LEU A 11 9.11 24.51 38.63
CA LEU A 11 10.10 23.71 37.88
C LEU A 11 11.13 24.59 37.15
N ILE A 12 10.67 25.65 36.47
CA ILE A 12 11.55 26.58 35.75
C ILE A 12 12.49 27.29 36.74
N ARG A 13 11.95 27.78 37.87
CA ARG A 13 12.72 28.46 38.92
C ARG A 13 13.72 27.54 39.62
N GLY A 14 13.40 26.26 39.75
CA GLY A 14 14.27 25.25 40.36
C GLY A 14 15.38 24.73 39.45
N HIS A 15 15.38 25.07 38.16
CA HIS A 15 16.35 24.53 37.20
C HIS A 15 17.75 25.16 37.39
N PRO A 16 18.83 24.37 37.55
CA PRO A 16 20.15 24.89 37.93
C PRO A 16 20.81 25.82 36.90
N ARG A 17 20.39 25.73 35.64
CA ARG A 17 20.90 26.56 34.52
C ARG A 17 19.98 27.72 34.15
N ILE A 18 18.95 28.02 34.95
CA ILE A 18 18.05 29.15 34.72
C ILE A 18 18.11 30.07 35.94
N SER A 19 18.35 31.36 35.70
CA SER A 19 18.46 32.40 36.72
C SER A 19 17.47 33.54 36.44
N ASN A 20 17.29 34.45 37.40
CA ASN A 20 16.41 35.63 37.27
C ASN A 20 15.00 35.27 36.74
N VAL A 21 14.40 34.22 37.29
CA VAL A 21 13.07 33.75 36.88
C VAL A 21 11.99 34.63 37.50
N GLU A 22 11.20 35.29 36.67
CA GLU A 22 10.12 36.18 37.07
C GLU A 22 8.85 35.94 36.23
N ILE A 23 7.69 36.23 36.83
CA ILE A 23 6.43 36.25 36.09
C ILE A 23 6.23 37.68 35.61
N VAL A 24 6.13 37.85 34.29
CA VAL A 24 5.78 39.10 33.64
C VAL A 24 4.28 39.04 33.34
N GLU A 25 3.47 39.80 34.08
CA GLU A 25 2.02 39.80 33.92
C GLU A 25 1.64 40.64 32.68
N ASP A 26 0.87 40.05 31.76
CA ASP A 26 0.20 40.78 30.69
C ASP A 26 -1.28 40.90 31.05
N GLU A 27 -1.64 42.00 31.72
CA GLU A 27 -3.01 42.30 32.18
C GLU A 27 -4.05 42.36 31.04
N SER A 28 -3.62 42.37 29.76
CA SER A 28 -4.50 42.57 28.62
C SER A 28 -5.05 41.28 27.98
N ASN A 29 -4.42 40.12 28.15
CA ASN A 29 -4.65 38.95 27.27
C ASN A 29 -4.82 37.58 27.96
N SER A 30 -5.08 37.51 29.26
CA SER A 30 -5.25 36.21 29.98
C SER A 30 -4.11 35.21 29.71
N THR A 31 -2.87 35.70 29.60
CA THR A 31 -1.67 34.92 29.30
C THR A 31 -0.63 35.18 30.37
N TRP A 32 -0.01 34.12 30.90
CA TRP A 32 1.01 34.21 31.94
C TRP A 32 2.39 34.02 31.31
N ILE A 33 3.26 35.02 31.40
CA ILE A 33 4.61 34.93 30.80
C ILE A 33 5.62 34.68 31.90
N ILE A 34 6.36 33.57 31.80
CA ILE A 34 7.50 33.29 32.67
C ILE A 34 8.77 33.68 31.92
N LYS A 35 9.49 34.68 32.42
CA LYS A 35 10.80 35.08 31.90
C LYS A 35 11.88 34.40 32.73
N GLY A 36 12.88 33.81 32.09
CA GLY A 36 14.06 33.29 32.75
C GLY A 36 15.32 33.55 31.92
N ARG A 37 16.48 33.63 32.60
CA ARG A 37 17.79 33.81 31.98
C ARG A 37 18.53 32.48 31.94
N PHE A 38 18.68 31.91 30.75
CA PHE A 38 19.22 30.57 30.50
C PHE A 38 20.74 30.65 30.28
N ASP A 39 21.53 29.90 31.07
CA ASP A 39 22.98 29.76 30.87
C ASP A 39 23.25 28.76 29.74
N VAL A 40 23.60 29.27 28.56
CA VAL A 40 23.86 28.48 27.35
C VAL A 40 25.31 27.99 27.38
N GLU A 41 25.52 26.70 27.15
CA GLU A 41 26.85 26.10 27.21
C GLU A 41 27.67 26.46 25.96
N LEU A 42 28.43 27.56 26.06
CA LEU A 42 29.31 28.06 25.00
C LEU A 42 30.80 27.74 25.30
N PRO A 43 31.65 27.56 24.27
CA PRO A 43 33.09 27.45 24.43
C PRO A 43 33.67 28.67 25.14
N SER A 44 34.77 28.50 25.87
CA SER A 44 35.37 29.55 26.71
C SER A 44 35.68 30.85 25.97
N THR A 45 36.05 30.78 24.69
CA THR A 45 36.33 31.95 23.84
C THR A 45 35.05 32.76 23.53
N TRP A 46 33.95 32.10 23.17
CA TRP A 46 32.66 32.75 22.92
C TRP A 46 32.02 33.24 24.23
N LYS A 47 32.17 32.48 25.32
CA LYS A 47 31.71 32.90 26.65
C LYS A 47 32.43 34.17 27.12
N ALA A 48 33.72 34.32 26.81
CA ALA A 48 34.47 35.54 27.09
C ALA A 48 34.05 36.73 26.21
N GLN A 49 33.61 36.48 24.97
CA GLN A 49 33.05 37.49 24.07
C GLN A 49 31.58 37.83 24.39
N GLY A 50 30.89 36.98 25.15
CA GLY A 50 29.49 37.13 25.57
C GLY A 50 28.47 36.57 24.57
N GLU A 51 28.88 36.22 23.36
CA GLU A 51 28.03 35.68 22.30
C GLU A 51 28.77 34.72 21.36
N SER A 52 28.01 33.84 20.69
CA SER A 52 28.52 33.00 19.61
C SER A 52 28.59 33.76 18.28
N PRO A 53 29.37 33.29 17.29
CA PRO A 53 29.41 33.87 15.94
C PRO A 53 28.04 33.88 15.22
N TYR A 54 27.06 33.12 15.71
CA TYR A 54 25.72 33.02 15.15
C TYR A 54 24.69 33.81 15.96
N GLY A 55 25.13 34.60 16.95
CA GLY A 55 24.27 35.53 17.70
C GLY A 55 23.54 34.90 18.89
N VAL A 56 23.99 33.76 19.42
CA VAL A 56 23.44 33.21 20.68
C VAL A 56 24.25 33.76 21.85
N ARG A 57 23.61 34.38 22.84
CA ARG A 57 24.31 34.94 24.02
C ARG A 57 24.66 33.84 25.02
N ALA A 58 25.75 34.02 25.77
CA ALA A 58 26.13 33.09 26.85
C ALA A 58 25.05 32.97 27.93
N PHE A 59 24.28 34.05 28.12
CA PHE A 59 23.07 34.05 28.91
C PHE A 59 21.93 34.60 28.06
N GLU A 60 20.99 33.76 27.68
CA GLU A 60 19.87 34.12 26.80
C GLU A 60 18.60 34.32 27.62
N ASP A 61 17.93 35.46 27.43
CA ASP A 61 16.61 35.69 28.03
C ASP A 61 15.56 34.94 27.21
N VAL A 62 14.79 34.09 27.88
CA VAL A 62 13.72 33.29 27.27
C VAL A 62 12.40 33.59 27.97
N TRP A 63 11.36 33.80 27.16
CA TRP A 63 9.99 34.02 27.63
C TRP A 63 9.12 32.83 27.23
N ILE A 64 8.48 32.22 28.21
CA ILE A 64 7.54 31.11 28.01
C ILE A 64 6.14 31.62 28.34
N SER A 65 5.32 31.82 27.32
CA SER A 65 3.98 32.37 27.42
C SER A 65 2.94 31.25 27.54
N PHE A 66 2.34 31.12 28.72
CA PHE A 66 1.30 30.13 29.02
C PHE A 66 -0.09 30.73 28.79
N PRO A 67 -0.90 30.18 27.87
CA PRO A 67 -2.29 30.61 27.73
C PRO A 67 -3.11 30.22 28.96
N ALA A 68 -4.18 30.95 29.28
CA ALA A 68 -5.11 30.57 30.36
C ALA A 68 -5.67 29.14 30.22
N ALA A 69 -5.76 28.63 28.99
CA ALA A 69 -6.21 27.28 28.69
C ALA A 69 -5.15 26.19 28.92
N TYR A 70 -3.93 26.51 29.35
CA TYR A 70 -2.91 25.51 29.70
C TYR A 70 -3.42 24.60 30.84
N PRO A 71 -3.31 23.26 30.75
CA PRO A 71 -2.48 22.48 29.81
C PRO A 71 -3.18 22.03 28.53
N ASN A 72 -4.38 22.53 28.19
CA ASN A 72 -5.08 22.16 26.94
C ASN A 72 -4.61 22.97 25.72
N ARG A 73 -3.72 23.95 25.91
CA ARG A 73 -3.00 24.65 24.84
C ARG A 73 -1.54 24.78 25.24
N ALA A 74 -0.64 24.53 24.28
CA ALA A 74 0.79 24.58 24.52
C ALA A 74 1.25 26.02 24.85
N PRO A 75 2.27 26.18 25.71
CA PRO A 75 2.94 27.46 25.87
C PRO A 75 3.74 27.82 24.61
N VAL A 76 4.01 29.10 24.44
CA VAL A 76 4.83 29.64 23.33
C VAL A 76 6.17 30.11 23.88
N VAL A 77 7.26 29.60 23.32
CA VAL A 77 8.62 30.04 23.64
C VAL A 77 9.01 31.20 22.73
N SER A 78 9.62 32.23 23.30
CA SER A 78 10.16 33.36 22.54
C SER A 78 11.47 33.88 23.13
N LEU A 79 12.30 34.46 22.27
CA LEU A 79 13.64 35.00 22.52
C LEU A 79 13.62 36.52 22.29
N ARG A 80 14.77 37.18 22.49
CA ARG A 80 14.94 38.62 22.22
C ARG A 80 14.60 39.00 20.77
N ALA A 81 14.08 40.21 20.56
CA ALA A 81 13.64 40.70 19.25
C ALA A 81 14.81 40.90 18.25
N ASP A 82 16.02 41.11 18.75
CA ASP A 82 17.26 41.28 17.98
C ASP A 82 18.04 39.94 17.82
N PHE A 83 17.40 38.79 18.06
CA PHE A 83 18.01 37.47 17.85
C PHE A 83 18.24 37.21 16.35
N ASN A 84 19.32 36.50 16.00
CA ASN A 84 19.68 36.23 14.61
C ASN A 84 18.55 35.49 13.87
N PRO A 85 17.95 36.09 12.82
CA PRO A 85 16.81 35.50 12.10
C PRO A 85 17.23 34.40 11.10
N ASN A 86 18.52 34.30 10.77
CA ASN A 86 19.04 33.41 9.73
C ASN A 86 19.44 32.03 10.31
N VAL A 87 18.57 31.46 11.15
CA VAL A 87 18.75 30.12 11.69
C VAL A 87 17.54 29.23 11.38
N PRO A 88 17.73 27.91 11.22
CA PRO A 88 16.62 26.96 11.05
C PRO A 88 15.71 26.91 12.29
N HIS A 89 14.60 26.16 12.20
CA HIS A 89 13.69 25.93 13.34
C HIS A 89 13.19 27.21 14.01
N LEU A 90 12.80 28.23 13.25
CA LEU A 90 12.04 29.37 13.75
C LEU A 90 10.56 29.22 13.39
N ASN A 91 9.65 29.47 14.33
CA ASN A 91 8.24 29.72 14.03
C ASN A 91 8.10 31.05 13.30
N TYR A 92 6.97 31.26 12.66
CA TYR A 92 6.67 32.53 12.02
C TYR A 92 6.51 33.66 13.06
N TYR A 93 7.13 34.81 12.79
CA TYR A 93 7.05 36.03 13.62
C TYR A 93 7.13 37.26 12.70
N ARG A 94 6.67 38.44 13.16
CA ARG A 94 6.80 39.69 12.39
C ARG A 94 8.10 40.40 12.73
N SER A 95 8.63 41.16 11.79
CA SER A 95 9.79 42.02 12.04
C SER A 95 9.50 42.98 13.20
N GLY A 96 10.39 43.04 14.18
CA GLY A 96 10.23 43.81 15.41
C GLY A 96 9.60 43.04 16.59
N ASP A 97 8.97 41.88 16.35
CA ASP A 97 8.49 41.00 17.42
C ASP A 97 9.62 40.14 18.00
N ARG A 98 9.37 39.52 19.15
CA ARG A 98 10.24 38.49 19.73
C ARG A 98 10.32 37.25 18.83
N VAL A 99 11.53 36.73 18.64
CA VAL A 99 11.79 35.56 17.79
C VAL A 99 11.29 34.29 18.47
N GLN A 100 10.57 33.43 17.76
CA GLN A 100 9.94 32.23 18.34
C GLN A 100 10.61 30.93 17.88
N PRO A 101 11.47 30.28 18.68
CA PRO A 101 12.13 29.03 18.27
C PRO A 101 11.15 27.84 18.24
N CYS A 102 11.37 26.94 17.29
CA CYS A 102 10.70 25.65 17.18
C CYS A 102 11.48 24.62 18.00
N VAL A 103 11.15 24.52 19.27
CA VAL A 103 11.86 23.64 20.20
C VAL A 103 11.37 22.18 20.17
N ALA A 104 10.19 21.94 19.57
CA ALA A 104 9.57 20.62 19.50
C ALA A 104 9.71 19.97 18.11
N HIS A 105 10.01 18.68 18.09
CA HIS A 105 9.88 17.81 16.91
C HIS A 105 8.51 17.13 16.96
N GLY A 106 7.49 17.75 16.36
CA GLY A 106 6.10 17.29 16.43
C GLY A 106 5.21 18.30 17.16
N ASP A 107 4.12 17.80 17.75
CA ASP A 107 3.20 18.65 18.53
C ASP A 107 3.77 18.88 19.94
N LEU A 108 4.07 20.14 20.28
CA LEU A 108 4.60 20.51 21.59
C LEU A 108 3.62 20.16 22.73
N LEU A 109 2.32 20.19 22.47
CA LEU A 109 1.30 19.84 23.46
C LEU A 109 1.40 18.35 23.84
N GLU A 110 1.52 17.46 22.85
CA GLU A 110 1.71 16.02 23.06
C GLU A 110 2.98 15.73 23.87
N ILE A 111 4.07 16.44 23.57
CA ILE A 111 5.34 16.29 24.30
C ILE A 111 5.19 16.72 25.76
N ILE A 112 4.50 17.84 26.02
CA ILE A 112 4.29 18.32 27.40
C ILE A 112 3.36 17.38 28.17
N HIS A 113 2.31 16.84 27.54
CA HIS A 113 1.42 15.87 28.19
C HIS A 113 2.11 14.53 28.49
N SER A 114 3.06 14.11 27.65
CA SER A 114 3.79 12.84 27.83
C SER A 114 4.99 12.95 28.77
N GLU A 115 5.80 14.01 28.67
CA GLU A 115 7.09 14.16 29.36
C GLU A 115 7.16 15.37 30.32
N GLY A 116 6.15 16.24 30.33
CA GLY A 116 6.09 17.41 31.21
C GLY A 116 6.96 18.60 30.75
N ILE A 117 6.93 19.68 31.55
CA ILE A 117 7.68 20.93 31.26
C ILE A 117 9.19 20.74 31.30
N GLY A 118 9.71 19.78 32.05
CA GLY A 118 11.14 19.46 32.05
C GLY A 118 11.67 19.13 30.65
N ARG A 119 10.86 18.44 29.83
CA ARG A 119 11.21 18.13 28.44
C ARG A 119 11.26 19.36 27.55
N LEU A 120 10.30 20.29 27.72
CA LEU A 120 10.33 21.59 27.04
C LEU A 120 11.61 22.35 27.38
N LEU A 121 12.02 22.39 28.65
CA LEU A 121 13.25 23.06 29.07
C LEU A 121 14.49 22.43 28.43
N PHE A 122 14.59 21.11 28.45
CA PHE A 122 15.66 20.39 27.76
C PHE A 122 15.71 20.75 26.27
N GLN A 123 14.56 20.79 25.60
CA GLN A 123 14.44 21.16 24.20
C GLN A 123 14.84 22.61 23.91
N ILE A 124 14.54 23.54 24.80
CA ILE A 124 15.01 24.94 24.69
C ILE A 124 16.54 25.00 24.77
N PHE A 125 17.15 24.30 25.73
CA PHE A 125 18.62 24.24 25.85
C PHE A 125 19.27 23.61 24.61
N ASP A 126 18.78 22.44 24.18
CA ASP A 126 19.28 21.74 23.00
C ASP A 126 19.16 22.61 21.74
N TRP A 127 18.04 23.34 21.58
CA TRP A 127 17.84 24.26 20.47
C TRP A 127 18.84 25.44 20.51
N LEU A 128 18.99 26.11 21.67
CA LEU A 128 19.92 27.24 21.83
C LEU A 128 21.38 26.83 21.60
N GLU A 129 21.78 25.68 22.13
CA GLU A 129 23.12 25.14 21.95
C GLU A 129 23.37 24.79 20.48
N LYS A 130 22.45 24.07 19.82
CA LYS A 130 22.54 23.79 18.38
C LYS A 130 22.58 25.06 17.54
N ALA A 131 21.78 26.08 17.88
CA ALA A 131 21.80 27.37 17.21
C ALA A 131 23.18 28.05 17.34
N ALA A 132 23.79 27.98 18.52
CA ALA A 132 25.08 28.59 18.79
C ALA A 132 26.23 27.97 18.00
N TYR A 133 26.10 26.72 17.55
CA TYR A 133 27.09 26.03 16.71
C TYR A 133 26.69 25.94 15.23
N ASN A 134 25.56 26.53 14.82
CA ASN A 134 24.96 26.33 13.49
C ASN A 134 24.75 24.84 13.15
N LYS A 135 24.27 24.07 14.14
CA LYS A 135 24.00 22.62 14.08
C LYS A 135 22.51 22.28 14.21
N LEU A 136 21.65 23.25 13.94
CA LEU A 136 20.20 23.04 13.93
C LEU A 136 19.79 22.12 12.77
N ILE A 137 20.44 22.22 11.60
CA ILE A 137 20.29 21.24 10.50
C ILE A 137 21.22 20.06 10.74
N ASP A 138 20.64 18.86 10.79
CA ASP A 138 21.39 17.61 10.81
C ASP A 138 21.46 16.99 9.41
N LYS A 139 22.66 17.02 8.82
CA LYS A 139 22.93 16.49 7.47
C LYS A 139 22.54 15.02 7.28
N ARG A 140 22.44 14.24 8.37
CA ARG A 140 22.04 12.82 8.31
C ARG A 140 20.56 12.66 7.96
N PHE A 141 19.72 13.62 8.33
CA PHE A 141 18.27 13.57 8.11
C PHE A 141 17.85 14.33 6.85
N GLY A 142 18.64 15.31 6.41
CA GLY A 142 18.36 16.10 5.21
C GLY A 142 18.30 17.60 5.49
N TRP A 143 18.18 18.40 4.43
CA TRP A 143 18.09 19.85 4.52
C TRP A 143 16.71 20.24 5.07
N GLU A 144 16.70 21.18 6.02
CA GLU A 144 15.45 21.65 6.60
C GLU A 144 14.76 22.64 5.67
N PRO A 145 13.52 22.35 5.23
CA PRO A 145 12.79 23.29 4.41
C PRO A 145 12.50 24.57 5.20
N THR A 146 12.49 25.68 4.49
CA THR A 146 12.08 26.99 4.98
C THR A 146 10.68 26.89 5.54
N ARG A 147 10.53 27.25 6.80
CA ARG A 147 9.26 27.10 7.48
C ARG A 147 8.24 28.12 7.00
N ARG A 148 7.00 27.66 6.82
CA ARG A 148 5.87 28.46 6.36
C ARG A 148 4.69 28.32 7.32
N VAL A 149 3.86 29.36 7.41
CA VAL A 149 2.67 29.35 8.26
C VAL A 149 1.67 28.33 7.71
N ARG A 150 1.24 27.40 8.57
CA ARG A 150 0.18 26.44 8.26
C ARG A 150 -1.18 27.14 8.36
N GLY A 151 -2.09 26.89 7.41
CA GLY A 151 -3.46 27.45 7.42
C GLY A 151 -3.72 28.63 6.47
N GLY A 152 -2.87 28.83 5.45
CA GLY A 152 -3.11 29.72 4.31
C GLY A 152 -3.39 28.92 3.03
N ASP A 153 -2.98 29.46 1.88
CA ASP A 153 -3.09 28.78 0.59
C ASP A 153 -2.24 27.52 0.52
N GLU A 154 -2.76 26.49 -0.14
CA GLU A 154 -2.09 25.22 -0.35
C GLU A 154 -2.04 24.86 -1.83
N ILE A 155 -0.92 24.28 -2.27
CA ILE A 155 -0.77 23.74 -3.61
C ILE A 155 -0.26 22.30 -3.57
N HIS A 156 -0.96 21.41 -4.26
CA HIS A 156 -0.55 20.01 -4.38
C HIS A 156 0.21 19.82 -5.69
N LEU A 157 1.50 19.49 -5.59
CA LEU A 157 2.41 19.29 -6.71
C LEU A 157 3.18 17.98 -6.56
N ASN A 158 3.51 17.33 -7.68
CA ASN A 158 4.54 16.27 -7.69
C ASN A 158 5.91 16.94 -7.84
N VAL A 159 6.63 17.12 -6.73
CA VAL A 159 7.92 17.84 -6.71
C VAL A 159 8.96 17.14 -7.59
N ASP A 160 9.07 15.81 -7.49
CA ASP A 160 10.03 15.03 -8.28
C ASP A 160 9.77 15.16 -9.78
N GLN A 161 8.51 15.21 -10.20
CA GLN A 161 8.15 15.40 -11.59
C GLN A 161 8.46 16.82 -12.08
N ILE A 162 8.24 17.85 -11.25
CA ILE A 162 8.60 19.23 -11.58
C ILE A 162 10.11 19.36 -11.74
N VAL A 163 10.87 18.84 -10.78
CA VAL A 163 12.34 18.87 -10.79
C VAL A 163 12.91 18.06 -11.95
N GLY A 164 12.36 16.88 -12.23
CA GLY A 164 12.77 16.05 -13.36
C GLY A 164 12.53 16.71 -14.74
N ASN A 165 11.66 17.71 -14.81
CA ASN A 165 11.39 18.50 -16.02
C ASN A 165 12.02 19.90 -15.99
N ALA A 166 12.98 20.16 -15.10
CA ALA A 166 13.68 21.43 -15.03
C ALA A 166 14.30 21.81 -16.40
N PRO A 167 14.16 23.06 -16.86
CA PRO A 167 14.81 23.52 -18.08
C PRO A 167 16.32 23.45 -17.94
N LYS A 168 17.01 22.88 -18.94
CA LYS A 168 18.48 22.68 -18.89
C LYS A 168 19.29 23.97 -18.68
N MET A 169 18.76 25.11 -19.11
CA MET A 169 19.42 26.42 -19.02
C MET A 169 18.79 27.34 -17.96
N GLY A 170 17.88 26.81 -17.13
CA GLY A 170 17.02 27.63 -16.30
C GLY A 170 15.94 28.39 -17.08
N GLY A 171 15.33 29.38 -16.45
CA GLY A 171 14.28 30.21 -17.05
C GLY A 171 12.86 29.91 -16.57
N LEU A 172 11.89 30.43 -17.30
CA LEU A 172 10.48 30.45 -16.88
C LEU A 172 9.70 29.27 -17.46
N GLN A 173 9.03 28.50 -16.60
CA GLN A 173 8.05 27.48 -16.98
C GLN A 173 6.66 27.86 -16.48
N HIS A 174 5.63 27.55 -17.28
CA HIS A 174 4.25 27.83 -16.91
C HIS A 174 3.40 26.55 -16.92
N TYR A 175 2.54 26.43 -15.93
CA TYR A 175 1.51 25.42 -15.80
C TYR A 175 0.18 26.09 -15.45
N CYS A 176 -0.91 25.34 -15.55
CA CYS A 176 -2.21 25.74 -15.01
C CYS A 176 -2.63 24.76 -13.93
N VAL A 177 -3.08 25.29 -12.79
CA VAL A 177 -3.62 24.50 -11.70
C VAL A 177 -5.12 24.71 -11.56
N THR A 178 -5.82 23.67 -11.15
CA THR A 178 -7.22 23.77 -10.76
C THR A 178 -7.27 24.24 -9.31
N SER A 179 -7.91 25.37 -9.09
CA SER A 179 -8.02 26.00 -7.79
C SER A 179 -9.45 25.98 -7.25
N PHE A 180 -9.56 25.82 -5.94
CA PHE A 180 -10.81 25.73 -5.17
C PHE A 180 -10.83 26.84 -4.13
N GLY A 181 -11.97 27.51 -3.98
CA GLY A 181 -12.17 28.55 -2.97
C GLY A 181 -13.65 28.85 -2.73
N MET A 182 -13.95 29.62 -1.69
CA MET A 182 -15.30 30.10 -1.41
C MET A 182 -15.65 31.30 -2.29
N ALA A 183 -16.95 31.56 -2.50
CA ALA A 183 -17.41 32.73 -3.24
C ALA A 183 -16.83 34.03 -2.65
N GLY A 184 -16.16 34.83 -3.49
CA GLY A 184 -15.60 36.12 -3.07
C GLY A 184 -14.32 36.01 -2.24
N GLU A 185 -13.81 34.81 -1.97
CA GLU A 185 -12.57 34.59 -1.24
C GLU A 185 -11.41 34.22 -2.16
N ALA A 186 -10.20 34.38 -1.62
CA ALA A 186 -8.99 33.97 -2.30
C ALA A 186 -8.92 32.41 -2.36
N PRO A 187 -8.15 31.84 -3.31
CA PRO A 187 -8.12 30.40 -3.49
C PRO A 187 -7.41 29.71 -2.33
N LEU A 188 -8.13 28.84 -1.61
CA LEU A 188 -7.58 28.11 -0.45
C LEU A 188 -6.73 26.91 -0.86
N LEU A 189 -7.07 26.29 -2.00
CA LEU A 189 -6.42 25.07 -2.47
C LEU A 189 -6.19 25.13 -3.98
N ALA A 190 -5.04 24.65 -4.43
CA ALA A 190 -4.73 24.44 -5.83
C ALA A 190 -4.14 23.04 -6.05
N ARG A 191 -4.46 22.43 -7.19
CA ARG A 191 -3.96 21.11 -7.57
C ARG A 191 -3.46 21.14 -9.01
N LEU A 192 -2.31 20.53 -9.25
CA LEU A 192 -1.83 20.24 -10.60
C LEU A 192 -2.12 18.76 -10.93
N PRO A 193 -3.31 18.42 -11.46
CA PRO A 193 -3.70 17.03 -11.68
C PRO A 193 -2.88 16.35 -12.78
N GLN A 194 -2.39 17.12 -13.75
CA GLN A 194 -1.56 16.65 -14.86
C GLN A 194 -0.49 17.70 -15.18
N LEU A 195 0.72 17.24 -15.43
CA LEU A 195 1.82 18.11 -15.82
C LEU A 195 1.67 18.47 -17.31
N GLN A 196 1.02 19.59 -17.59
CA GLN A 196 0.92 20.14 -18.94
C GLN A 196 1.51 21.55 -18.95
N GLU A 197 2.69 21.69 -19.57
CA GLU A 197 3.34 22.97 -19.71
C GLU A 197 2.56 23.86 -20.70
N SER A 198 2.25 25.08 -20.27
CA SER A 198 1.72 26.13 -21.13
C SER A 198 2.87 26.92 -21.74
N LYS A 199 2.82 27.18 -23.04
CA LYS A 199 3.95 27.81 -23.74
C LYS A 199 4.18 29.27 -23.32
N ARG A 200 3.14 30.04 -22.99
CA ARG A 200 3.20 31.44 -22.47
C ARG A 200 1.87 31.89 -21.84
N ILE A 201 1.93 32.83 -20.89
CA ILE A 201 0.77 33.64 -20.48
C ILE A 201 0.55 34.74 -21.54
N ARG A 202 -0.64 34.78 -22.15
CA ARG A 202 -1.00 35.75 -23.19
C ARG A 202 -2.34 36.39 -22.88
N PRO A 203 -2.65 37.59 -23.43
CA PRO A 203 -3.93 38.24 -23.21
C PRO A 203 -5.11 37.29 -23.41
N GLU A 204 -5.15 36.52 -24.50
CA GLU A 204 -6.21 35.56 -24.84
C GLU A 204 -6.44 34.47 -23.77
N HIS A 205 -5.39 34.06 -23.06
CA HIS A 205 -5.49 33.03 -22.01
C HIS A 205 -6.15 33.56 -20.73
N ILE A 206 -6.05 34.87 -20.46
CA ILE A 206 -6.62 35.48 -19.25
C ILE A 206 -8.14 35.29 -19.18
N SER A 207 -8.87 35.35 -20.31
CA SER A 207 -10.33 35.15 -20.29
C SER A 207 -10.73 33.76 -19.82
N THR A 208 -9.97 32.74 -20.18
CA THR A 208 -10.23 31.36 -19.73
C THR A 208 -9.93 31.20 -18.24
N LEU A 209 -8.94 31.91 -17.72
CA LEU A 209 -8.55 31.88 -16.30
C LEU A 209 -9.51 32.67 -15.39
N LEU A 210 -10.30 33.59 -15.97
CA LEU A 210 -11.33 34.34 -15.26
C LEU A 210 -12.66 33.58 -15.14
N THR A 211 -12.81 32.46 -15.84
CA THR A 211 -14.01 31.63 -15.72
C THR A 211 -14.03 30.96 -14.34
N ILE A 212 -15.13 31.18 -13.62
CA ILE A 212 -15.41 30.56 -12.32
C ILE A 212 -16.61 29.66 -12.49
N GLU A 213 -16.48 28.41 -12.07
CA GLU A 213 -17.53 27.40 -12.10
C GLU A 213 -17.90 27.02 -10.67
N GLN A 214 -19.20 26.81 -10.40
CA GLN A 214 -19.58 26.23 -9.12
C GLN A 214 -19.14 24.76 -9.10
N SER A 215 -18.50 24.34 -8.02
CA SER A 215 -18.19 22.93 -7.82
C SER A 215 -19.48 22.13 -7.54
N GLY A 216 -19.36 20.80 -7.45
CA GLY A 216 -20.46 19.96 -6.96
C GLY A 216 -20.81 20.16 -5.47
N VAL A 217 -20.08 21.00 -4.74
CA VAL A 217 -20.30 21.36 -3.34
C VAL A 217 -20.80 22.79 -3.26
N GLU A 218 -21.89 23.00 -2.50
CA GLU A 218 -22.47 24.32 -2.30
C GLU A 218 -21.46 25.31 -1.69
N GLY A 219 -21.38 26.52 -2.26
CA GLY A 219 -20.47 27.57 -1.80
C GLY A 219 -19.02 27.45 -2.25
N VAL A 220 -18.61 26.32 -2.85
CA VAL A 220 -17.24 26.09 -3.34
C VAL A 220 -17.20 26.29 -4.85
N PHE A 221 -16.22 27.08 -5.31
CA PHE A 221 -16.01 27.42 -6.71
C PHE A 221 -14.67 26.88 -7.20
N VAL A 222 -14.64 26.56 -8.49
CA VAL A 222 -13.48 26.04 -9.20
C VAL A 222 -13.08 27.02 -10.29
N ARG A 223 -11.77 27.27 -10.43
CA ARG A 223 -11.21 28.04 -11.54
C ARG A 223 -9.82 27.54 -11.91
N LEU A 224 -9.38 27.85 -13.14
CA LEU A 224 -8.00 27.64 -13.55
C LEU A 224 -7.14 28.84 -13.13
N VAL A 225 -5.98 28.57 -12.56
CA VAL A 225 -5.04 29.59 -12.06
C VAL A 225 -3.65 29.32 -12.63
N PRO A 226 -2.89 30.35 -13.07
CA PRO A 226 -1.51 30.16 -13.50
C PRO A 226 -0.60 29.71 -12.35
N LEU A 227 0.27 28.75 -12.65
CA LEU A 227 1.40 28.36 -11.82
C LEU A 227 2.69 28.59 -12.63
N SER A 228 3.57 29.46 -12.17
CA SER A 228 4.81 29.78 -12.87
C SER A 228 6.02 29.41 -12.03
N ILE A 229 6.94 28.65 -12.61
CA ILE A 229 8.16 28.20 -11.96
C ILE A 229 9.34 28.99 -12.55
N CYS A 230 10.00 29.75 -11.69
CA CYS A 230 11.06 30.68 -12.03
C CYS A 230 12.41 30.03 -11.71
N TRP A 231 12.97 29.25 -12.65
CA TRP A 231 14.24 28.54 -12.44
C TRP A 231 15.42 29.50 -12.45
N PRO A 232 16.43 29.27 -11.58
CA PRO A 232 17.64 30.07 -11.60
C PRO A 232 18.42 29.86 -12.90
N LEU A 233 19.18 30.86 -13.33
CA LEU A 233 20.15 30.64 -14.40
C LEU A 233 21.32 29.79 -13.92
N LEU A 234 22.00 29.18 -14.89
CA LEU A 234 23.24 28.47 -14.64
C LEU A 234 24.35 29.44 -14.21
N ASP A 235 25.23 28.97 -13.34
CA ASP A 235 26.44 29.67 -12.92
C ASP A 235 27.51 29.69 -14.03
N ALA A 236 28.70 30.24 -13.74
CA ALA A 236 29.80 30.29 -14.68
C ALA A 236 30.32 28.91 -15.15
N ASN A 237 30.02 27.84 -14.41
CA ASN A 237 30.39 26.47 -14.74
C ASN A 237 29.30 25.73 -15.54
N GLY A 238 28.15 26.36 -15.77
CA GLY A 238 27.02 25.74 -16.44
C GLY A 238 26.19 24.84 -15.52
N GLU A 239 26.25 25.03 -14.21
CA GLU A 239 25.47 24.27 -13.22
C GLU A 239 24.47 25.18 -12.50
N PHE A 240 23.42 24.60 -11.92
CA PHE A 240 22.52 25.38 -11.07
C PHE A 240 23.23 25.76 -9.77
N PRO A 241 23.13 27.03 -9.31
CA PRO A 241 23.80 27.47 -8.09
C PRO A 241 23.23 26.76 -6.85
N VAL A 242 24.12 26.33 -5.95
CA VAL A 242 23.77 25.68 -4.67
C VAL A 242 23.70 26.73 -3.56
N PHE A 243 22.63 26.72 -2.79
CA PHE A 243 22.39 27.68 -1.70
C PHE A 243 22.43 26.99 -0.33
N ASP A 244 23.55 27.15 0.37
CA ASP A 244 23.86 26.52 1.67
C ASP A 244 23.56 27.40 2.90
N ILE A 245 23.04 28.61 2.68
CA ILE A 245 22.59 29.51 3.75
C ILE A 245 21.08 29.41 3.92
N PHE A 246 20.65 29.12 5.14
CA PHE A 246 19.24 29.15 5.53
C PHE A 246 18.74 30.60 5.61
N ARG A 247 17.55 30.86 5.06
CA ARG A 247 16.90 32.18 5.10
C ARG A 247 15.42 32.01 5.46
N PRO A 248 14.89 32.72 6.46
CA PRO A 248 13.48 32.64 6.82
C PRO A 248 12.58 33.17 5.68
N ASP A 249 11.31 32.75 5.63
CA ASP A 249 10.33 33.26 4.67
C ASP A 249 9.61 34.48 5.25
N ASN A 250 10.15 35.68 4.99
CA ASN A 250 9.67 36.97 5.52
C ASN A 250 9.13 37.89 4.40
N ILE A 251 8.45 37.29 3.42
CA ILE A 251 8.01 37.97 2.20
C ILE A 251 6.51 38.31 2.28
N TYR A 252 6.20 39.59 2.09
CA TYR A 252 4.85 40.15 2.19
C TYR A 252 4.45 40.99 0.98
N THR A 253 5.43 41.48 0.20
CA THR A 253 5.20 42.31 -0.97
C THR A 253 5.92 41.77 -2.20
N LEU A 254 5.44 42.12 -3.39
CA LEU A 254 6.07 41.69 -4.63
C LEU A 254 7.52 42.18 -4.75
N GLU A 255 7.82 43.35 -4.19
CA GLU A 255 9.19 43.88 -4.15
C GLU A 255 10.12 43.02 -3.30
N GLN A 256 9.65 42.53 -2.15
CA GLN A 256 10.40 41.58 -1.33
C GLN A 256 10.57 40.23 -2.04
N LEU A 257 9.55 39.79 -2.79
CA LEU A 257 9.65 38.56 -3.58
C LEU A 257 10.66 38.71 -4.73
N ARG A 258 10.71 39.88 -5.39
CA ARG A 258 11.72 40.22 -6.39
C ARG A 258 13.13 40.16 -5.80
N GLN A 259 13.33 40.75 -4.62
CA GLN A 259 14.62 40.65 -3.92
C GLN A 259 14.97 39.20 -3.58
N ARG A 260 14.01 38.38 -3.13
CA ARG A 260 14.25 36.95 -2.88
C ARG A 260 14.60 36.19 -4.15
N ALA A 261 13.98 36.53 -5.27
CA ALA A 261 14.33 35.93 -6.56
C ALA A 261 15.79 36.24 -6.93
N GLN A 262 16.28 37.46 -6.66
CA GLN A 262 17.70 37.81 -6.84
C GLN A 262 18.62 37.02 -5.90
N ASP A 263 18.26 36.90 -4.63
CA ASP A 263 19.03 36.13 -3.64
C ASP A 263 19.24 34.66 -4.07
N TYR A 264 18.30 34.11 -4.85
CA TYR A 264 18.35 32.75 -5.39
C TYR A 264 18.63 32.67 -6.90
N SER A 265 19.08 33.76 -7.52
CA SER A 265 19.42 33.83 -8.96
C SER A 265 18.28 33.47 -9.92
N CYS A 266 17.03 33.60 -9.45
CA CYS A 266 15.78 33.41 -10.21
C CYS A 266 15.27 34.71 -10.85
N ASP A 267 15.93 35.85 -10.62
CA ASP A 267 15.49 37.20 -10.96
C ASP A 267 15.15 37.38 -12.44
N ILE A 268 15.96 36.86 -13.37
CA ILE A 268 15.70 36.98 -14.81
C ILE A 268 14.39 36.30 -15.22
N SER A 269 14.16 35.08 -14.71
CA SER A 269 12.93 34.33 -14.99
C SER A 269 11.71 34.97 -14.32
N PHE A 270 11.89 35.49 -13.10
CA PHE A 270 10.88 36.21 -12.36
C PHE A 270 10.48 37.51 -13.07
N ASP A 271 11.44 38.32 -13.52
CA ASP A 271 11.18 39.57 -14.23
C ASP A 271 10.48 39.33 -15.56
N SER A 272 10.88 38.28 -16.29
CA SER A 272 10.17 37.82 -17.48
C SER A 272 8.70 37.48 -17.19
N LEU A 273 8.41 36.84 -16.06
CA LEU A 273 7.05 36.53 -15.62
C LEU A 273 6.26 37.82 -15.33
N ILE A 274 6.81 38.72 -14.51
CA ILE A 274 6.13 39.96 -14.11
C ILE A 274 5.81 40.83 -15.33
N ASN A 275 6.75 40.95 -16.28
CA ASN A 275 6.56 41.67 -17.53
C ASN A 275 5.46 41.04 -18.39
N SER A 276 5.47 39.71 -18.54
CA SER A 276 4.48 38.98 -19.33
C SER A 276 3.07 39.10 -18.74
N LEU A 277 2.94 38.98 -17.41
CA LEU A 277 1.67 39.15 -16.69
C LEU A 277 1.14 40.58 -16.84
N THR A 278 1.98 41.58 -16.59
CA THR A 278 1.62 43.01 -16.68
C THR A 278 1.13 43.36 -18.08
N TYR A 279 1.84 42.91 -19.11
CA TYR A 279 1.44 43.09 -20.50
C TYR A 279 0.08 42.43 -20.82
N ALA A 280 -0.15 41.21 -20.32
CA ALA A 280 -1.38 40.46 -20.59
C ALA A 280 -2.61 41.07 -19.91
N VAL A 281 -2.51 41.50 -18.64
CA VAL A 281 -3.65 42.03 -17.88
C VAL A 281 -4.02 43.46 -18.27
N LYS A 282 -3.07 44.29 -18.70
CA LYS A 282 -3.33 45.67 -19.14
C LYS A 282 -4.20 45.74 -20.40
N GLN A 283 -4.31 44.65 -21.16
CA GLN A 283 -5.14 44.55 -22.36
C GLN A 283 -6.58 44.09 -22.07
N ARG A 284 -6.96 43.93 -20.80
CA ARG A 284 -8.26 43.42 -20.39
C ARG A 284 -9.10 44.51 -19.71
N PRO A 285 -10.44 44.44 -19.83
CA PRO A 285 -11.32 45.32 -19.07
C PRO A 285 -11.20 45.05 -17.57
N SER A 286 -11.66 46.00 -16.75
CA SER A 286 -11.63 45.90 -15.28
C SER A 286 -12.44 44.72 -14.78
N VAL A 287 -11.78 43.85 -14.03
CA VAL A 287 -12.32 42.62 -13.43
C VAL A 287 -11.61 42.35 -12.10
N PRO A 288 -12.11 41.43 -11.26
CA PRO A 288 -11.42 41.04 -10.04
C PRO A 288 -9.97 40.59 -10.30
N PRO A 289 -9.04 40.81 -9.34
CA PRO A 289 -7.65 40.40 -9.48
C PRO A 289 -7.49 38.91 -9.82
N LEU A 290 -6.53 38.62 -10.69
CA LEU A 290 -6.18 37.25 -11.07
C LEU A 290 -5.15 36.70 -10.08
N PRO A 291 -5.46 35.67 -9.28
CA PRO A 291 -4.44 35.00 -8.50
C PRO A 291 -3.42 34.35 -9.44
N VAL A 292 -2.16 34.34 -9.04
CA VAL A 292 -1.07 33.65 -9.74
C VAL A 292 -0.17 33.02 -8.70
N PHE A 293 0.15 31.74 -8.90
CA PHE A 293 1.15 31.04 -8.11
C PHE A 293 2.53 31.20 -8.76
N VAL A 294 3.52 31.59 -7.97
CA VAL A 294 4.91 31.77 -8.37
C VAL A 294 5.78 30.87 -7.51
N VAL A 295 6.64 30.06 -8.13
CA VAL A 295 7.54 29.12 -7.44
C VAL A 295 8.98 29.48 -7.75
N LEU A 296 9.81 29.58 -6.72
CA LEU A 296 11.26 29.72 -6.81
C LEU A 296 11.92 28.40 -6.38
N PRO A 297 12.49 27.60 -7.31
CA PRO A 297 13.27 26.43 -6.98
C PRO A 297 14.64 26.82 -6.41
N VAL A 298 15.00 26.26 -5.26
CA VAL A 298 16.28 26.52 -4.58
C VAL A 298 17.03 25.20 -4.43
N LEU A 299 18.19 25.08 -5.07
CA LEU A 299 19.01 23.88 -4.96
C LEU A 299 19.80 23.91 -3.63
N ARG A 300 19.56 22.93 -2.76
CA ARG A 300 20.21 22.79 -1.46
C ARG A 300 21.42 21.84 -1.52
N PRO A 301 22.34 21.91 -0.54
CA PRO A 301 23.57 21.10 -0.58
C PRO A 301 23.35 19.59 -0.44
N PHE A 302 22.18 19.16 0.05
CA PHE A 302 21.78 17.76 0.22
C PHE A 302 20.24 17.64 0.21
N PRO A 303 19.67 16.44 0.00
CA PRO A 303 18.23 16.22 -0.06
C PRO A 303 17.48 16.79 1.14
N LEU A 304 16.27 17.30 0.91
CA LEU A 304 15.42 17.81 1.99
C LEU A 304 14.99 16.66 2.92
N ILE A 305 14.72 16.98 4.20
CA ILE A 305 14.23 15.98 5.15
C ILE A 305 12.97 15.30 4.60
N GLY A 306 13.03 13.97 4.49
CA GLY A 306 11.92 13.15 4.00
C GLY A 306 11.67 13.19 2.50
N GLN A 307 12.55 13.84 1.71
CA GLN A 307 12.46 13.90 0.25
C GLN A 307 13.70 13.31 -0.41
N THR A 308 13.55 12.88 -1.66
CA THR A 308 14.64 12.34 -2.49
C THR A 308 15.40 13.42 -3.25
N THR A 309 14.82 14.62 -3.38
CA THR A 309 15.37 15.75 -4.12
C THR A 309 16.07 16.77 -3.21
N PRO A 310 17.18 17.38 -3.67
CA PRO A 310 17.80 18.54 -3.01
C PRO A 310 17.14 19.87 -3.37
N TYR A 311 16.12 19.89 -4.24
CA TYR A 311 15.41 21.13 -4.58
C TYR A 311 14.33 21.44 -3.56
N GLU A 312 14.43 22.61 -2.95
CA GLU A 312 13.38 23.23 -2.16
C GLU A 312 12.55 24.15 -3.06
N LEU A 313 11.25 23.87 -3.20
CA LEU A 313 10.35 24.72 -3.98
C LEU A 313 9.67 25.76 -3.08
N LEU A 314 9.98 27.03 -3.28
CA LEU A 314 9.37 28.14 -2.56
C LEU A 314 8.19 28.74 -3.36
N ALA A 315 6.97 28.31 -3.04
CA ALA A 315 5.73 28.81 -3.65
C ALA A 315 5.12 30.05 -2.96
N TYR A 316 4.55 30.95 -3.75
CA TYR A 316 3.91 32.19 -3.33
C TYR A 316 2.66 32.46 -4.18
N ARG A 317 1.62 33.09 -3.61
CA ARG A 317 0.48 33.63 -4.34
C ARG A 317 0.61 35.14 -4.44
N ILE A 318 0.34 35.67 -5.63
CA ILE A 318 0.13 37.10 -5.87
C ILE A 318 -1.23 37.30 -6.54
N ASP A 319 -1.95 38.35 -6.12
CA ASP A 319 -3.24 38.71 -6.72
C ASP A 319 -3.01 39.88 -7.70
N VAL A 320 -3.01 39.58 -9.00
CA VAL A 320 -2.64 40.51 -10.07
C VAL A 320 -3.82 41.42 -10.43
N PRO A 321 -3.74 42.76 -10.22
CA PRO A 321 -4.83 43.68 -10.53
C PRO A 321 -5.11 43.81 -12.05
N ILE A 322 -6.38 43.91 -12.43
CA ILE A 322 -6.81 44.03 -13.84
C ILE A 322 -7.78 45.21 -14.02
N PRO A 323 -7.50 46.21 -14.89
CA PRO A 323 -6.22 46.53 -15.52
C PRO A 323 -5.37 47.38 -14.56
N GLY A 324 -4.45 46.75 -13.82
CA GLY A 324 -3.46 47.48 -13.03
C GLY A 324 -2.04 46.98 -13.30
N GLY A 325 -1.87 45.68 -13.54
CA GLY A 325 -0.55 45.09 -13.70
C GLY A 325 0.26 45.12 -12.40
N LEU A 326 1.57 44.96 -12.50
CA LEU A 326 2.46 44.75 -11.36
C LEU A 326 3.57 45.80 -11.25
N ASP A 327 3.38 46.99 -11.83
CA ASP A 327 4.42 48.03 -11.89
C ASP A 327 4.76 48.59 -10.48
N ASN A 328 3.78 48.70 -9.58
CA ASN A 328 3.98 49.14 -8.19
C ASN A 328 4.07 47.93 -7.25
N GLY A 329 5.20 47.21 -7.30
CA GLY A 329 5.40 45.97 -6.54
C GLY A 329 5.27 46.11 -5.01
N ALA A 330 5.54 47.29 -4.44
CA ALA A 330 5.40 47.54 -3.01
C ALA A 330 3.94 47.48 -2.52
N ALA A 331 2.97 47.77 -3.40
CA ALA A 331 1.54 47.73 -3.10
C ALA A 331 0.90 46.35 -3.30
N ILE A 332 1.59 45.43 -4.00
CA ILE A 332 1.09 44.07 -4.28
C ILE A 332 1.44 43.16 -3.11
N LYS A 333 0.42 42.62 -2.45
CA LYS A 333 0.59 41.65 -1.36
C LYS A 333 1.02 40.29 -1.92
N VAL A 334 1.93 39.64 -1.21
CA VAL A 334 2.41 38.28 -1.46
C VAL A 334 2.00 37.40 -0.27
N GLN A 335 1.51 36.21 -0.56
CA GLN A 335 1.21 35.20 0.45
C GLN A 335 2.09 33.96 0.23
N PRO A 336 2.82 33.45 1.24
CA PRO A 336 3.51 32.18 1.11
C PRO A 336 2.49 31.04 1.00
N VAL A 337 2.80 30.05 0.16
CA VAL A 337 1.91 28.92 -0.15
C VAL A 337 2.56 27.63 0.32
N THR A 338 1.81 26.77 1.00
CA THR A 338 2.33 25.46 1.41
C THR A 338 2.26 24.48 0.26
N ILE A 339 3.36 23.78 -0.04
CA ILE A 339 3.39 22.72 -1.06
C ILE A 339 3.17 21.37 -0.37
N PHE A 340 2.22 20.59 -0.90
CA PHE A 340 2.03 19.19 -0.54
C PHE A 340 2.32 18.29 -1.74
N ASP A 341 2.87 17.12 -1.47
CA ASP A 341 2.99 16.09 -2.50
C ASP A 341 1.60 15.67 -3.00
N THR A 342 1.46 15.53 -4.31
CA THR A 342 0.29 14.86 -4.87
C THR A 342 0.38 13.35 -4.63
N LEU A 343 -0.78 12.70 -4.70
CA LEU A 343 -0.84 11.25 -4.78
C LEU A 343 0.06 10.75 -5.91
N SER A 344 0.98 9.86 -5.57
CA SER A 344 1.88 9.20 -6.51
C SER A 344 2.18 7.78 -6.04
N VAL A 345 2.62 6.92 -6.95
CA VAL A 345 3.03 5.55 -6.60
C VAL A 345 4.17 5.55 -5.57
N GLY A 346 5.12 6.48 -5.68
CA GLY A 346 6.21 6.64 -4.71
C GLY A 346 5.69 6.99 -3.31
N LEU A 347 4.80 7.98 -3.20
CA LEU A 347 4.20 8.38 -1.93
C LEU A 347 3.41 7.22 -1.28
N LEU A 348 2.63 6.48 -2.07
CA LEU A 348 1.87 5.31 -1.58
C LEU A 348 2.79 4.21 -1.04
N ARG A 349 3.92 3.96 -1.68
CA ARG A 349 4.92 2.99 -1.20
C ARG A 349 5.56 3.45 0.10
N ARG A 350 6.05 4.70 0.16
CA ARG A 350 6.64 5.27 1.39
C ARG A 350 5.69 5.15 2.58
N THR A 351 4.46 5.61 2.40
CA THR A 351 3.42 5.62 3.45
C THR A 351 3.00 4.21 3.85
N SER A 352 3.18 3.23 2.98
CA SER A 352 2.96 1.81 3.27
C SER A 352 4.19 1.09 3.84
N GLY A 353 5.28 1.81 4.14
CA GLY A 353 6.52 1.23 4.66
C GLY A 353 7.32 0.44 3.62
N LEU A 354 7.17 0.77 2.34
CA LEU A 354 7.88 0.14 1.22
C LEU A 354 8.90 1.11 0.59
N ASP A 355 9.95 0.55 -0.01
CA ASP A 355 10.87 1.32 -0.86
C ASP A 355 10.12 1.81 -2.10
N GLU A 356 10.20 3.10 -2.40
CA GLU A 356 9.60 3.75 -3.56
C GLU A 356 9.95 3.10 -4.90
N LYS A 357 11.19 2.60 -4.99
CA LYS A 357 11.76 1.99 -6.20
C LYS A 357 11.39 0.53 -6.34
N THR A 358 10.64 -0.06 -5.40
CA THR A 358 10.19 -1.45 -5.48
C THR A 358 9.40 -1.67 -6.78
N VAL A 359 9.93 -2.53 -7.65
CA VAL A 359 9.23 -2.95 -8.87
C VAL A 359 8.41 -4.19 -8.54
N GLY A 360 7.09 -4.06 -8.60
CA GLY A 360 6.20 -5.18 -8.34
C GLY A 360 6.23 -6.23 -9.44
N VAL A 361 5.95 -7.48 -9.06
CA VAL A 361 5.65 -8.58 -9.99
C VAL A 361 4.36 -8.31 -10.78
N LYS A 362 4.33 -8.66 -12.07
CA LYS A 362 3.12 -8.53 -12.90
C LYS A 362 2.00 -9.43 -12.37
N SER A 363 0.77 -8.94 -12.38
CA SER A 363 -0.35 -9.66 -11.78
C SER A 363 -1.67 -9.57 -12.57
N THR A 364 -2.41 -10.68 -12.59
CA THR A 364 -3.78 -10.75 -13.11
C THR A 364 -4.75 -11.06 -11.97
N PHE A 365 -5.86 -10.34 -11.84
CA PHE A 365 -6.90 -10.66 -10.86
C PHE A 365 -8.12 -11.24 -11.56
N ILE A 366 -8.53 -12.43 -11.15
CA ILE A 366 -9.65 -13.19 -11.70
C ILE A 366 -10.71 -13.28 -10.61
N GLY A 367 -11.85 -12.62 -10.83
CA GLY A 367 -12.84 -12.33 -9.80
C GLY A 367 -12.58 -10.98 -9.14
N CYS A 368 -13.42 -10.01 -9.49
CA CYS A 368 -13.50 -8.67 -8.89
C CYS A 368 -14.74 -8.60 -7.99
N GLY A 369 -15.01 -9.64 -7.19
CA GLY A 369 -16.10 -9.70 -6.24
C GLY A 369 -15.76 -9.06 -4.89
N SER A 370 -16.45 -9.47 -3.82
CA SER A 370 -16.21 -8.95 -2.45
C SER A 370 -14.77 -9.11 -1.99
N LEU A 371 -14.18 -10.31 -2.13
CA LEU A 371 -12.79 -10.57 -1.74
C LEU A 371 -11.80 -9.94 -2.71
N GLY A 372 -11.90 -10.26 -4.01
CA GLY A 372 -10.95 -9.81 -5.02
C GLY A 372 -10.84 -8.28 -5.13
N SER A 373 -11.96 -7.56 -5.03
CA SER A 373 -11.92 -6.09 -5.07
C SER A 373 -11.20 -5.47 -3.87
N LYS A 374 -11.32 -6.07 -2.68
CA LYS A 374 -10.59 -5.64 -1.47
C LYS A 374 -9.10 -5.91 -1.59
N VAL A 375 -8.73 -7.12 -1.99
CA VAL A 375 -7.33 -7.47 -2.18
C VAL A 375 -6.69 -6.54 -3.23
N ALA A 376 -7.35 -6.32 -4.37
CA ALA A 376 -6.86 -5.40 -5.41
C ALA A 376 -6.72 -3.95 -4.89
N MET A 377 -7.64 -3.47 -4.07
CA MET A 377 -7.56 -2.12 -3.49
C MET A 377 -6.49 -1.99 -2.39
N HIS A 378 -6.26 -3.02 -1.59
CA HIS A 378 -5.11 -3.04 -0.68
C HIS A 378 -3.81 -2.92 -1.47
N MET A 379 -3.70 -3.60 -2.61
CA MET A 379 -2.52 -3.51 -3.48
C MET A 379 -2.37 -2.13 -4.12
N ALA A 380 -3.45 -1.56 -4.64
CA ALA A 380 -3.44 -0.22 -5.22
C ALA A 380 -2.97 0.84 -4.21
N ARG A 381 -3.40 0.74 -2.96
CA ARG A 381 -2.98 1.64 -1.86
C ARG A 381 -1.52 1.46 -1.45
N CYS A 382 -0.93 0.30 -1.70
CA CYS A 382 0.50 0.05 -1.51
C CYS A 382 1.35 0.50 -2.72
N GLY A 383 0.74 1.06 -3.76
CA GLY A 383 1.44 1.42 -4.99
C GLY A 383 1.72 0.23 -5.93
N PHE A 384 0.93 -0.85 -5.84
CA PHE A 384 0.94 -1.96 -6.79
C PHE A 384 -0.38 -2.03 -7.57
N SER A 385 -0.30 -2.06 -8.89
CA SER A 385 -1.47 -2.20 -9.76
C SER A 385 -1.54 -3.60 -10.37
N PRO A 386 -2.72 -4.23 -10.41
CA PRO A 386 -2.98 -5.31 -11.35
C PRO A 386 -2.75 -4.84 -12.79
N ASP A 387 -2.17 -5.70 -13.62
CA ASP A 387 -2.00 -5.46 -15.06
C ASP A 387 -3.27 -5.82 -15.85
N LEU A 388 -4.06 -6.77 -15.31
CA LEU A 388 -5.29 -7.27 -15.91
C LEU A 388 -6.31 -7.66 -14.84
N LEU A 389 -7.54 -7.15 -14.98
CA LEU A 389 -8.71 -7.52 -14.18
C LEU A 389 -9.70 -8.32 -15.04
N ILE A 390 -10.12 -9.50 -14.59
CA ILE A 390 -11.08 -10.36 -15.29
C ILE A 390 -12.28 -10.61 -14.37
N ASP A 391 -13.47 -10.19 -14.79
CA ASP A 391 -14.73 -10.49 -14.11
C ASP A 391 -15.92 -10.36 -15.06
N GLN A 392 -16.77 -11.38 -15.12
CA GLN A 392 -17.96 -11.38 -15.99
C GLN A 392 -19.21 -10.73 -15.35
N GLY A 393 -19.15 -10.43 -14.06
CA GLY A 393 -20.26 -9.95 -13.26
C GLY A 393 -20.47 -8.45 -13.39
N ASN A 394 -21.74 -8.06 -13.44
CA ASN A 394 -22.14 -6.66 -13.25
C ASN A 394 -22.30 -6.36 -11.77
N PHE A 395 -22.13 -5.09 -11.41
CA PHE A 395 -22.44 -4.64 -10.08
C PHE A 395 -23.96 -4.67 -9.86
N ALA A 396 -24.38 -5.12 -8.68
CA ALA A 396 -25.77 -5.19 -8.25
C ALA A 396 -25.89 -4.68 -6.80
N PRO A 397 -27.04 -4.15 -6.36
CA PRO A 397 -27.15 -3.40 -5.09
C PRO A 397 -26.61 -4.12 -3.85
N HIS A 398 -26.82 -5.43 -3.73
CA HIS A 398 -26.30 -6.20 -2.60
C HIS A 398 -24.77 -6.25 -2.52
N ASN A 399 -24.07 -6.05 -3.65
CA ASN A 399 -22.61 -6.01 -3.65
C ASN A 399 -22.09 -4.84 -2.83
N SER A 400 -22.84 -3.74 -2.70
CA SER A 400 -22.47 -2.57 -1.90
C SER A 400 -22.22 -2.91 -0.42
N ALA A 401 -22.75 -4.02 0.08
CA ALA A 401 -22.51 -4.46 1.44
C ALA A 401 -21.06 -4.92 1.69
N ARG A 402 -20.33 -5.35 0.64
CA ARG A 402 -19.00 -5.97 0.78
C ARG A 402 -18.00 -5.67 -0.33
N HIS A 403 -18.39 -4.96 -1.38
CA HIS A 403 -17.51 -4.58 -2.46
C HIS A 403 -16.88 -3.22 -2.15
N VAL A 404 -15.66 -2.96 -2.61
CA VAL A 404 -14.98 -1.66 -2.41
C VAL A 404 -15.60 -0.49 -3.18
N LEU A 405 -16.57 -0.75 -4.07
CA LEU A 405 -17.18 0.27 -4.89
C LEU A 405 -18.33 0.89 -4.10
N TYR A 406 -18.29 2.20 -3.92
CA TYR A 406 -19.40 2.95 -3.35
C TYR A 406 -20.60 2.96 -4.31
N PRO A 407 -21.85 3.01 -3.81
CA PRO A 407 -23.05 3.07 -4.64
C PRO A 407 -22.96 4.07 -5.80
N ASP A 408 -22.50 5.29 -5.53
CA ASP A 408 -22.37 6.36 -6.54
C ASP A 408 -21.39 6.02 -7.67
N ASN A 409 -20.40 5.17 -7.38
CA ASN A 409 -19.40 4.72 -8.35
C ASN A 409 -19.79 3.40 -9.05
N ALA A 410 -20.83 2.72 -8.55
CA ALA A 410 -21.09 1.32 -8.84
C ALA A 410 -22.25 1.07 -9.80
N PHE A 411 -23.16 2.02 -10.00
CA PHE A 411 -24.29 1.89 -10.92
C PHE A 411 -24.06 2.53 -12.31
N GLY A 412 -22.83 3.00 -12.58
CA GLY A 412 -22.46 3.53 -13.90
C GLY A 412 -22.27 2.44 -14.96
N ALA A 413 -22.12 2.85 -16.23
CA ALA A 413 -21.87 1.93 -17.34
C ALA A 413 -20.56 1.13 -17.16
N GLY A 414 -20.67 -0.19 -17.17
CA GLY A 414 -19.55 -1.15 -17.13
C GLY A 414 -19.70 -2.25 -16.08
N GLY A 415 -18.99 -3.37 -16.27
CA GLY A 415 -18.93 -4.48 -15.32
C GLY A 415 -18.03 -4.20 -14.11
N LYS A 416 -18.00 -5.10 -13.12
CA LYS A 416 -17.20 -4.93 -11.89
C LYS A 416 -15.72 -4.67 -12.16
N ALA A 417 -15.11 -5.42 -13.09
CA ALA A 417 -13.69 -5.26 -13.45
C ALA A 417 -13.40 -3.85 -14.00
N GLN A 418 -14.27 -3.33 -14.87
CA GLN A 418 -14.12 -1.98 -15.44
C GLN A 418 -14.24 -0.89 -14.38
N GLN A 419 -15.26 -0.97 -13.52
CA GLN A 419 -15.44 0.02 -12.46
C GLN A 419 -14.28 -0.02 -11.45
N LEU A 420 -13.81 -1.22 -11.08
CA LEU A 420 -12.64 -1.38 -10.21
C LEU A 420 -11.37 -0.80 -10.86
N SER A 421 -11.15 -1.02 -12.16
CA SER A 421 -9.99 -0.45 -12.87
C SER A 421 -9.94 1.08 -12.82
N ARG A 422 -11.11 1.75 -12.91
CA ARG A 422 -11.22 3.21 -12.86
C ARG A 422 -10.86 3.78 -11.49
N ILE A 423 -11.19 3.07 -10.40
CA ILE A 423 -10.77 3.51 -9.07
C ILE A 423 -9.29 3.22 -8.87
N ILE A 424 -8.80 2.03 -9.25
CA ILE A 424 -7.37 1.69 -9.13
C ILE A 424 -6.50 2.69 -9.89
N SER A 425 -6.91 3.15 -11.07
CA SER A 425 -6.13 4.11 -11.87
C SER A 425 -5.89 5.45 -11.15
N GLN A 426 -6.75 5.82 -10.19
CA GLN A 426 -6.57 7.03 -9.38
C GLN A 426 -5.37 6.91 -8.43
N TYR A 427 -4.91 5.69 -8.12
CA TYR A 427 -3.74 5.42 -7.28
C TYR A 427 -2.46 5.17 -8.09
N GLN A 428 -2.53 5.20 -9.42
CA GLN A 428 -1.48 4.69 -10.32
C GLN A 428 -1.07 5.72 -11.37
N ASP A 429 -1.02 7.01 -10.99
CA ASP A 429 -0.69 8.12 -11.87
C ASP A 429 -1.55 8.15 -13.16
N GLY A 430 -2.82 7.77 -13.04
CA GLY A 430 -3.77 7.71 -14.15
C GLY A 430 -3.65 6.47 -15.05
N LYS A 431 -2.69 5.56 -14.80
CA LYS A 431 -2.56 4.31 -15.57
C LYS A 431 -3.74 3.40 -15.27
N VAL A 432 -4.53 3.09 -16.31
CA VAL A 432 -5.73 2.25 -16.18
C VAL A 432 -5.36 0.78 -16.39
N PRO A 433 -5.62 -0.12 -15.43
CA PRO A 433 -5.47 -1.57 -15.62
C PRO A 433 -6.29 -2.07 -16.81
N ARG A 434 -5.76 -3.04 -17.57
CA ARG A 434 -6.55 -3.70 -18.62
C ARG A 434 -7.70 -4.48 -17.97
N THR A 435 -8.83 -4.59 -18.67
CA THR A 435 -9.99 -5.33 -18.16
C THR A 435 -10.57 -6.27 -19.20
N TYR A 436 -11.07 -7.42 -18.76
CA TYR A 436 -11.87 -8.32 -19.56
C TYR A 436 -13.17 -8.67 -18.84
N SER A 437 -14.30 -8.15 -19.34
CA SER A 437 -15.61 -8.21 -18.67
C SER A 437 -16.43 -9.46 -19.02
N ARG A 438 -15.77 -10.61 -19.27
CA ARG A 438 -16.41 -11.90 -19.61
C ARG A 438 -15.69 -13.05 -18.89
N SER A 439 -16.13 -14.29 -19.13
CA SER A 439 -15.55 -15.47 -18.48
C SER A 439 -14.07 -15.62 -18.80
N VAL A 440 -13.27 -15.95 -17.79
CA VAL A 440 -11.84 -16.28 -17.97
C VAL A 440 -11.63 -17.46 -18.92
N GLN A 441 -12.61 -18.37 -19.02
CA GLN A 441 -12.56 -19.51 -19.94
C GLN A 441 -12.56 -19.07 -21.41
N ASP A 442 -13.27 -17.99 -21.71
CA ASP A 442 -13.25 -17.39 -23.04
C ASP A 442 -11.92 -16.67 -23.23
N PHE A 443 -11.47 -15.93 -22.22
CA PHE A 443 -10.23 -15.15 -22.28
C PHE A 443 -9.03 -16.03 -22.66
N THR A 444 -8.82 -17.14 -21.96
CA THR A 444 -7.66 -18.03 -22.16
C THR A 444 -7.60 -18.63 -23.56
N ARG A 445 -8.73 -18.69 -24.28
CA ARG A 445 -8.82 -19.17 -25.66
C ARG A 445 -8.59 -18.09 -26.71
N LEU A 446 -8.59 -16.81 -26.33
CA LEU A 446 -8.38 -15.71 -27.26
C LEU A 446 -6.89 -15.51 -27.57
N PRO A 447 -6.52 -15.13 -28.81
CA PRO A 447 -5.14 -14.81 -29.17
C PRO A 447 -4.51 -13.74 -28.26
N ILE A 448 -5.29 -12.76 -27.81
CA ILE A 448 -4.82 -11.67 -26.95
C ILE A 448 -4.32 -12.16 -25.57
N ALA A 449 -4.75 -13.33 -25.10
CA ALA A 449 -4.26 -13.90 -23.85
C ALA A 449 -2.76 -14.21 -23.89
N LYS A 450 -2.21 -14.51 -25.08
CA LYS A 450 -0.76 -14.72 -25.30
C LYS A 450 0.08 -13.47 -24.99
N HIS A 451 -0.52 -12.28 -25.02
CA HIS A 451 0.12 -11.00 -24.70
C HIS A 451 -0.32 -10.45 -23.33
N SER A 452 -0.94 -11.29 -22.51
CA SER A 452 -1.34 -10.97 -21.14
C SER A 452 -0.25 -11.41 -20.14
N PRO A 453 -0.30 -10.93 -18.88
CA PRO A 453 0.60 -11.38 -17.83
C PRO A 453 0.53 -12.88 -17.55
N LEU A 454 -0.57 -13.56 -17.94
CA LEU A 454 -0.69 -15.01 -17.79
C LEU A 454 0.44 -15.77 -18.52
N ASN A 455 0.99 -15.18 -19.59
CA ASN A 455 2.08 -15.77 -20.37
C ASN A 455 3.49 -15.35 -19.95
N ASP A 456 3.63 -14.75 -18.78
CA ASP A 456 4.92 -14.39 -18.18
C ASP A 456 5.22 -15.37 -17.01
N PRO A 457 6.30 -16.16 -17.05
CA PRO A 457 6.63 -17.14 -16.00
C PRO A 457 7.00 -16.49 -14.67
N ALA A 458 7.36 -15.20 -14.66
CA ALA A 458 7.61 -14.46 -13.42
C ALA A 458 6.33 -13.86 -12.83
N ALA A 459 5.20 -13.89 -13.54
CA ALA A 459 3.94 -13.31 -13.11
C ALA A 459 3.07 -14.29 -12.30
N PHE A 460 2.04 -13.75 -11.65
CA PHE A 460 1.00 -14.54 -10.98
C PHE A 460 -0.41 -14.08 -11.34
N ALA A 461 -1.38 -14.99 -11.12
CA ALA A 461 -2.79 -14.69 -11.23
C ALA A 461 -3.54 -15.01 -9.93
N VAL A 462 -4.25 -14.04 -9.38
CA VAL A 462 -5.05 -14.19 -8.16
C VAL A 462 -6.48 -14.58 -8.53
N ASN A 463 -6.87 -15.82 -8.24
CA ASN A 463 -8.23 -16.31 -8.41
C ASN A 463 -9.02 -16.17 -7.10
N THR A 464 -10.02 -15.28 -7.10
CA THR A 464 -10.97 -15.09 -5.98
C THR A 464 -12.42 -15.39 -6.35
N THR A 465 -12.63 -16.10 -7.46
CA THR A 465 -13.98 -16.41 -7.97
C THR A 465 -14.75 -17.40 -7.11
N ALA A 466 -14.05 -18.18 -6.27
CA ALA A 466 -14.58 -19.34 -5.54
C ALA A 466 -15.28 -20.39 -6.44
N SER A 467 -15.00 -20.38 -7.75
CA SER A 467 -15.63 -21.27 -8.72
C SER A 467 -14.75 -22.47 -9.01
N ASN A 468 -15.28 -23.68 -8.77
CA ASN A 468 -14.61 -24.93 -9.11
C ASN A 468 -14.34 -25.04 -10.63
N MET A 469 -15.27 -24.54 -11.45
CA MET A 469 -15.14 -24.51 -12.90
C MET A 469 -14.01 -23.55 -13.35
N VAL A 470 -13.86 -22.39 -12.70
CA VAL A 470 -12.74 -21.48 -12.98
C VAL A 470 -11.42 -22.13 -12.57
N ARG A 471 -11.34 -22.71 -11.37
CA ARG A 471 -10.14 -23.43 -10.92
C ARG A 471 -9.71 -24.51 -11.91
N GLN A 472 -10.65 -25.34 -12.36
CA GLN A 472 -10.38 -26.38 -13.34
C GLN A 472 -9.82 -25.79 -14.64
N CYS A 473 -10.48 -24.76 -15.19
CA CYS A 473 -10.00 -24.08 -16.39
C CYS A 473 -8.57 -23.54 -16.23
N LEU A 474 -8.25 -22.94 -15.07
CA LEU A 474 -6.90 -22.41 -14.81
C LEU A 474 -5.89 -23.54 -14.66
N SER A 475 -6.24 -24.61 -13.96
CA SER A 475 -5.39 -25.81 -13.78
C SER A 475 -5.03 -26.48 -15.11
N GLU A 476 -5.94 -26.47 -16.08
CA GLU A 476 -5.77 -27.09 -17.41
C GLU A 476 -5.14 -26.14 -18.45
N SER A 477 -4.95 -24.87 -18.12
CA SER A 477 -4.40 -23.90 -19.07
C SER A 477 -2.88 -24.06 -19.22
N ASP A 478 -2.37 -23.88 -20.43
CA ASP A 478 -0.94 -24.04 -20.76
C ASP A 478 -0.07 -22.80 -20.48
N PHE A 479 -0.63 -21.75 -19.88
CA PHE A 479 0.14 -20.55 -19.57
C PHE A 479 1.03 -20.74 -18.32
N PRO A 480 2.21 -20.11 -18.27
CA PRO A 480 3.21 -20.30 -17.22
C PRO A 480 2.97 -19.51 -15.92
N ALA A 481 2.18 -18.43 -15.93
CA ALA A 481 1.96 -17.64 -14.70
C ALA A 481 1.33 -18.49 -13.60
N ARG A 482 1.82 -18.32 -12.36
CA ARG A 482 1.39 -19.15 -11.24
C ARG A 482 0.06 -18.69 -10.68
N ILE A 483 -0.81 -19.65 -10.35
CA ILE A 483 -2.11 -19.35 -9.75
C ILE A 483 -1.96 -19.21 -8.23
N ILE A 484 -2.54 -18.12 -7.74
CA ILE A 484 -2.81 -17.88 -6.33
C ILE A 484 -4.32 -17.99 -6.14
N GLU A 485 -4.79 -19.01 -5.44
CA GLU A 485 -6.20 -19.11 -5.06
C GLU A 485 -6.41 -18.36 -3.75
N ALA A 486 -7.50 -17.59 -3.62
CA ALA A 486 -7.94 -17.12 -2.32
C ALA A 486 -9.47 -17.15 -2.19
N CYS A 487 -9.98 -17.71 -1.09
CA CYS A 487 -11.41 -17.75 -0.81
C CYS A 487 -11.72 -17.64 0.69
N ALA A 488 -12.95 -17.21 0.99
CA ALA A 488 -13.52 -17.28 2.32
C ALA A 488 -14.38 -18.54 2.44
N LEU A 489 -14.23 -19.25 3.55
CA LEU A 489 -14.97 -20.46 3.87
C LEU A 489 -15.87 -20.20 5.07
N ASP A 490 -16.93 -21.01 5.22
CA ASP A 490 -17.80 -21.04 6.40
C ASP A 490 -18.27 -19.65 6.87
N LEU A 491 -18.88 -18.87 5.96
CA LEU A 491 -19.33 -17.50 6.23
C LEU A 491 -18.24 -16.56 6.80
N GLY A 492 -16.99 -16.82 6.45
CA GLY A 492 -15.83 -16.00 6.81
C GLY A 492 -15.19 -16.38 8.15
N GLU A 493 -15.56 -17.52 8.75
CA GLU A 493 -14.88 -18.05 9.94
C GLU A 493 -13.52 -18.67 9.60
N SER A 494 -13.29 -19.00 8.33
CA SER A 494 -12.00 -19.45 7.84
C SER A 494 -11.66 -18.82 6.49
N GLY A 495 -10.36 -18.63 6.26
CA GLY A 495 -9.80 -18.19 4.98
C GLY A 495 -8.92 -19.28 4.40
N LEU A 496 -8.80 -19.32 3.09
CA LEU A 496 -7.87 -20.20 2.41
C LEU A 496 -7.14 -19.41 1.33
N MET A 497 -5.83 -19.55 1.30
CA MET A 497 -4.97 -19.06 0.24
C MET A 497 -4.03 -20.18 -0.19
N THR A 498 -3.88 -20.41 -1.49
CA THR A 498 -2.88 -21.33 -2.02
C THR A 498 -2.04 -20.63 -3.09
N ILE A 499 -0.77 -21.05 -3.23
CA ILE A 499 0.16 -20.54 -4.24
C ILE A 499 0.77 -21.74 -4.94
N GLU A 500 0.58 -21.83 -6.26
CA GLU A 500 1.23 -22.86 -7.10
C GLU A 500 2.75 -22.85 -6.93
N GLY A 501 3.35 -24.04 -6.94
CA GLY A 501 4.81 -24.21 -6.90
C GLY A 501 5.47 -23.87 -8.24
N SER A 502 6.80 -23.93 -8.27
CA SER A 502 7.57 -23.72 -9.50
C SER A 502 7.07 -24.61 -10.65
N ALA A 503 7.06 -24.08 -11.87
CA ALA A 503 6.47 -24.72 -13.07
C ALA A 503 5.01 -25.19 -12.88
N ARG A 504 4.28 -24.57 -11.94
CA ARG A 504 2.89 -24.92 -11.58
C ARG A 504 2.74 -26.34 -11.05
N ASN A 505 3.79 -26.86 -10.39
CA ASN A 505 3.79 -28.12 -9.67
C ASN A 505 4.25 -27.91 -8.21
N PRO A 506 3.39 -28.14 -7.20
CA PRO A 506 2.00 -28.60 -7.28
C PRO A 506 1.08 -27.56 -7.95
N SER A 507 0.05 -28.06 -8.64
CA SER A 507 -0.95 -27.23 -9.33
C SER A 507 -1.99 -26.65 -8.34
N THR A 508 -2.80 -25.69 -8.79
CA THR A 508 -3.90 -25.15 -7.97
C THR A 508 -4.89 -26.23 -7.52
N SER A 509 -5.08 -27.28 -8.34
CA SER A 509 -5.95 -28.41 -8.00
C SER A 509 -5.30 -29.35 -6.98
N ASP A 510 -3.98 -29.60 -7.10
CA ASP A 510 -3.21 -30.37 -6.10
C ASP A 510 -3.27 -29.69 -4.73
N LEU A 511 -3.01 -28.39 -4.70
CA LEU A 511 -3.04 -27.59 -3.49
C LEU A 511 -4.43 -27.55 -2.86
N MET A 512 -5.48 -27.46 -3.66
CA MET A 512 -6.85 -27.50 -3.13
C MET A 512 -7.22 -28.87 -2.58
N ALA A 513 -6.82 -29.96 -3.24
CA ALA A 513 -7.03 -31.31 -2.75
C ALA A 513 -6.32 -31.53 -1.40
N ARG A 514 -5.08 -31.05 -1.27
CA ARG A 514 -4.35 -31.06 0.00
C ARG A 514 -4.98 -30.14 1.06
N ALA A 515 -5.46 -28.96 0.67
CA ALA A 515 -6.12 -28.04 1.60
C ALA A 515 -7.38 -28.64 2.22
N TYR A 516 -8.14 -29.47 1.48
CA TYR A 516 -9.26 -30.22 2.07
C TYR A 516 -8.82 -31.20 3.14
N GLU A 517 -7.66 -31.86 2.96
CA GLU A 517 -7.14 -32.77 3.97
C GLU A 517 -6.72 -32.02 5.24
N GLU A 518 -6.10 -30.84 5.10
CA GLU A 518 -5.74 -30.01 6.24
C GLU A 518 -6.98 -29.47 6.97
N LEU A 519 -8.00 -29.02 6.22
CA LEU A 519 -9.28 -28.60 6.78
C LEU A 519 -10.00 -29.77 7.49
N ARG A 520 -9.88 -31.00 6.98
CA ARG A 520 -10.44 -32.21 7.60
C ARG A 520 -9.80 -32.47 8.96
N GLN A 521 -8.46 -32.43 9.02
CA GLN A 521 -7.69 -32.69 10.23
C GLN A 521 -8.03 -31.72 11.37
N ILE A 522 -8.39 -30.48 11.05
CA ILE A 522 -8.81 -29.46 12.04
C ILE A 522 -10.33 -29.37 12.22
N GLY A 523 -11.11 -30.28 11.62
CA GLY A 523 -12.57 -30.33 11.76
C GLY A 523 -13.33 -29.18 11.08
N LYS A 524 -12.71 -28.49 10.12
CA LYS A 524 -13.29 -27.34 9.40
C LYS A 524 -13.69 -27.63 7.96
N LEU A 525 -13.48 -28.84 7.47
CA LEU A 525 -13.96 -29.26 6.16
C LEU A 525 -15.49 -29.38 6.19
N LYS A 526 -16.19 -28.52 5.46
CA LYS A 526 -17.65 -28.53 5.30
C LYS A 526 -18.00 -28.50 3.82
N VAL A 527 -18.26 -29.66 3.22
CA VAL A 527 -18.65 -29.79 1.81
C VAL A 527 -20.03 -30.45 1.76
N GLY A 528 -21.06 -29.72 1.32
CA GLY A 528 -22.43 -30.24 1.22
C GLY A 528 -23.51 -29.47 1.98
N GLN A 529 -24.53 -30.20 2.47
CA GLN A 529 -25.92 -29.77 2.78
C GLN A 529 -26.11 -28.47 3.59
N ASP A 530 -25.12 -28.00 4.36
CA ASP A 530 -25.19 -26.71 5.05
C ASP A 530 -24.99 -25.50 4.13
N ALA A 531 -24.38 -25.67 2.94
CA ALA A 531 -24.17 -24.61 1.96
C ALA A 531 -25.48 -24.03 1.39
N ASN A 532 -26.60 -24.78 1.47
CA ASN A 532 -27.92 -24.32 1.05
C ASN A 532 -28.72 -23.65 2.17
N ARG A 533 -28.39 -23.90 3.45
CA ARG A 533 -29.14 -23.33 4.60
C ARG A 533 -28.88 -21.84 4.81
N ASN A 534 -27.72 -21.35 4.40
CA ASN A 534 -27.26 -19.97 4.63
C ASN A 534 -27.25 -19.10 3.36
N GLN A 535 -28.03 -19.46 2.35
CA GLN A 535 -28.15 -18.69 1.11
C GLN A 535 -29.17 -17.56 1.25
N LEU A 536 -28.70 -16.31 1.19
CA LEU A 536 -29.57 -15.15 1.10
C LEU A 536 -30.06 -15.00 -0.34
N ARG A 537 -31.38 -15.07 -0.53
CA ARG A 537 -32.05 -14.77 -1.81
C ARG A 537 -32.29 -13.27 -1.91
N ILE A 538 -31.67 -12.63 -2.90
CA ILE A 538 -31.69 -11.16 -3.06
C ILE A 538 -32.72 -10.70 -4.12
N GLY A 539 -33.40 -11.64 -4.79
CA GLY A 539 -34.43 -11.33 -5.78
C GLY A 539 -35.30 -12.53 -6.14
N VAL A 540 -36.25 -12.32 -7.05
CA VAL A 540 -37.29 -13.30 -7.44
C VAL A 540 -36.79 -14.35 -8.45
N GLY A 541 -35.49 -14.41 -8.73
CA GLY A 541 -34.87 -15.35 -9.67
C GLY A 541 -33.90 -16.32 -9.00
N CYS A 542 -33.87 -17.59 -9.46
CA CYS A 542 -33.06 -18.68 -8.89
C CYS A 542 -31.53 -18.44 -8.91
N ASN A 543 -31.03 -17.45 -9.66
CA ASN A 543 -29.60 -17.13 -9.80
C ASN A 543 -29.10 -16.01 -8.87
N SER A 544 -29.94 -15.48 -7.96
CA SER A 544 -29.58 -14.36 -7.06
C SER A 544 -29.30 -14.84 -5.64
N VAL A 545 -28.26 -15.65 -5.48
CA VAL A 545 -27.84 -16.23 -4.20
C VAL A 545 -26.52 -15.60 -3.74
N THR A 546 -26.48 -15.09 -2.51
CA THR A 546 -25.22 -14.71 -1.83
C THR A 546 -25.17 -15.28 -0.42
N LEU A 547 -23.98 -15.34 0.16
CA LEU A 547 -23.82 -15.71 1.57
C LEU A 547 -23.85 -14.45 2.46
N PRO A 548 -24.55 -14.47 3.61
CA PRO A 548 -24.54 -13.38 4.56
C PRO A 548 -23.18 -13.32 5.26
N MET A 549 -22.54 -12.16 5.16
CA MET A 549 -21.24 -11.88 5.79
C MET A 549 -21.09 -10.36 5.86
N SER A 550 -20.52 -9.85 6.95
CA SER A 550 -20.20 -8.42 7.09
C SER A 550 -18.98 -8.04 6.25
N ASP A 551 -18.85 -6.74 5.95
CA ASP A 551 -17.66 -6.20 5.29
C ASP A 551 -16.39 -6.39 6.12
N SER A 552 -16.47 -6.21 7.44
CA SER A 552 -15.36 -6.39 8.37
C SER A 552 -14.80 -7.82 8.33
N ARG A 553 -15.68 -8.83 8.31
CA ARG A 553 -15.27 -10.24 8.34
C ARG A 553 -14.54 -10.65 7.07
N ILE A 554 -15.06 -10.29 5.89
CA ILE A 554 -14.35 -10.58 4.63
C ILE A 554 -13.04 -9.78 4.53
N SER A 555 -12.98 -8.59 5.14
CA SER A 555 -11.78 -7.75 5.16
C SER A 555 -10.64 -8.34 5.96
N LEU A 556 -10.91 -9.09 7.05
CA LEU A 556 -9.86 -9.80 7.79
C LEU A 556 -9.10 -10.78 6.89
N ILE A 557 -9.84 -11.55 6.07
CA ILE A 557 -9.25 -12.49 5.10
C ILE A 557 -8.56 -11.72 3.97
N ALA A 558 -9.20 -10.69 3.42
CA ALA A 558 -8.63 -9.88 2.34
C ALA A 558 -7.31 -9.22 2.74
N ALA A 559 -7.21 -8.72 3.97
CA ALA A 559 -5.99 -8.13 4.51
C ALA A 559 -4.87 -9.16 4.62
N GLY A 560 -5.15 -10.37 5.14
CA GLY A 560 -4.15 -11.45 5.20
C GLY A 560 -3.62 -11.86 3.83
N VAL A 561 -4.51 -12.00 2.85
CA VAL A 561 -4.12 -12.27 1.45
C VAL A 561 -3.28 -11.13 0.89
N ALA A 562 -3.69 -9.88 1.08
CA ALA A 562 -2.95 -8.71 0.60
C ALA A 562 -1.55 -8.57 1.24
N GLN A 563 -1.38 -8.95 2.51
CA GLN A 563 -0.07 -9.00 3.16
C GLN A 563 0.85 -10.01 2.46
N SER A 564 0.34 -11.22 2.16
CA SER A 564 1.09 -12.21 1.40
C SER A 564 1.46 -11.72 -0.01
N LEU A 565 0.54 -11.04 -0.71
CA LEU A 565 0.84 -10.47 -2.03
C LEU A 565 1.85 -9.33 -1.97
N THR A 566 1.84 -8.48 -0.94
CA THR A 566 2.88 -7.46 -0.71
C THR A 566 4.25 -8.11 -0.61
N ASP A 567 4.37 -9.21 0.14
CA ASP A 567 5.61 -9.97 0.26
C ASP A 567 6.05 -10.56 -1.08
N ILE A 568 5.13 -11.07 -1.90
CA ILE A 568 5.43 -11.57 -3.25
C ILE A 568 5.93 -10.45 -4.15
N HIS A 569 5.34 -9.26 -4.11
CA HIS A 569 5.82 -8.12 -4.88
C HIS A 569 7.23 -7.68 -4.45
N LYS A 570 7.61 -7.87 -3.18
CA LYS A 570 8.94 -7.51 -2.65
C LYS A 570 10.01 -8.56 -2.91
N LYS A 571 9.68 -9.83 -2.69
CA LYS A 571 10.64 -10.95 -2.60
C LYS A 571 10.56 -11.90 -3.79
N GLY A 572 9.51 -11.77 -4.60
CA GLY A 572 9.16 -12.74 -5.62
C GLY A 572 8.31 -13.88 -5.05
N LEU A 573 8.02 -14.80 -5.96
CA LEU A 573 7.17 -15.96 -5.75
C LEU A 573 7.93 -17.09 -5.03
N PRO A 574 7.36 -17.80 -4.03
CA PRO A 574 8.07 -18.88 -3.31
C PRO A 574 8.37 -20.10 -4.19
N ASP A 575 9.45 -20.84 -3.93
CA ASP A 575 9.87 -21.98 -4.77
C ASP A 575 8.90 -23.16 -4.73
N SER A 576 8.43 -23.53 -3.52
CA SER A 576 7.48 -24.62 -3.30
C SER A 576 6.03 -24.12 -3.41
N GLY A 577 5.10 -25.06 -3.59
CA GLY A 577 3.70 -24.77 -3.37
C GLY A 577 3.44 -24.37 -1.92
N LEU A 578 2.44 -23.52 -1.70
CA LEU A 578 2.06 -23.05 -0.37
C LEU A 578 0.56 -23.18 -0.16
N ILE A 579 0.16 -23.63 1.02
CA ILE A 579 -1.21 -23.66 1.52
C ILE A 579 -1.24 -22.81 2.79
N SER A 580 -2.19 -21.90 2.88
CA SER A 580 -2.36 -21.02 4.03
C SER A 580 -3.82 -21.05 4.46
N ILE A 581 -4.08 -21.57 5.66
CA ILE A 581 -5.44 -21.67 6.22
C ILE A 581 -5.56 -20.68 7.37
N ALA A 582 -6.50 -19.75 7.22
CA ALA A 582 -6.86 -18.78 8.24
C ALA A 582 -8.01 -19.31 9.11
N SER A 583 -7.95 -19.08 10.41
CA SER A 583 -9.01 -19.38 11.36
C SER A 583 -9.34 -18.14 12.19
N LEU A 584 -10.61 -17.72 12.18
CA LEU A 584 -11.11 -16.69 13.07
C LEU A 584 -11.20 -17.24 14.49
N SER A 585 -10.76 -16.45 15.45
CA SER A 585 -10.83 -16.77 16.88
C SER A 585 -12.23 -16.50 17.44
N ALA A 586 -12.50 -17.00 18.64
CA ALA A 586 -13.79 -16.85 19.31
C ALA A 586 -14.19 -15.38 19.57
N ASP A 587 -13.22 -14.47 19.65
CA ASP A 587 -13.44 -13.02 19.79
C ASP A 587 -13.97 -12.36 18.50
N ALA A 588 -14.03 -13.10 17.39
CA ALA A 588 -14.39 -12.63 16.05
C ALA A 588 -13.53 -11.48 15.50
N MET A 589 -12.37 -11.23 16.10
CA MET A 589 -11.44 -10.16 15.74
C MET A 589 -10.06 -10.70 15.34
N SER A 590 -9.58 -11.70 16.06
CA SER A 590 -8.25 -12.28 15.85
C SER A 590 -8.28 -13.38 14.79
N ILE A 591 -7.39 -13.32 13.81
CA ILE A 591 -7.26 -14.33 12.75
C ILE A 591 -5.86 -14.96 12.79
N ASN A 592 -5.80 -16.28 12.86
CA ASN A 592 -4.55 -17.04 12.84
C ASN A 592 -4.36 -17.72 11.49
N TRP A 593 -3.21 -17.53 10.84
CA TRP A 593 -2.85 -18.20 9.58
C TRP A 593 -1.84 -19.31 9.85
N VAL A 594 -2.15 -20.52 9.39
CA VAL A 594 -1.23 -21.66 9.41
C VAL A 594 -0.76 -21.91 7.99
N HIS A 595 0.55 -22.03 7.81
CA HIS A 595 1.21 -22.17 6.51
C HIS A 595 1.83 -23.56 6.36
N THR A 596 1.53 -24.23 5.25
CA THR A 596 2.08 -25.55 4.91
C THR A 596 2.71 -25.48 3.51
N SER A 597 4.00 -25.80 3.41
CA SER A 597 4.66 -25.97 2.12
C SER A 597 4.38 -27.35 1.54
N LEU A 598 4.13 -27.41 0.23
CA LEU A 598 3.92 -28.65 -0.51
C LEU A 598 4.95 -28.76 -1.63
N ALA A 599 5.74 -29.82 -1.63
CA ALA A 599 6.70 -30.08 -2.69
C ALA A 599 6.00 -30.58 -3.96
N ALA A 600 6.78 -30.82 -5.03
CA ALA A 600 6.28 -31.25 -6.32
C ALA A 600 5.46 -32.55 -6.23
N THR A 601 4.29 -32.54 -6.88
CA THR A 601 3.43 -33.70 -7.07
C THR A 601 4.07 -34.69 -8.03
N GLN A 602 4.01 -35.98 -7.68
CA GLN A 602 4.44 -37.08 -8.53
C GLN A 602 3.28 -37.54 -9.42
N ILE A 603 3.55 -37.90 -10.68
CA ILE A 603 2.55 -38.43 -11.61
C ILE A 603 2.86 -39.90 -11.82
N ALA A 604 1.85 -40.76 -11.65
CA ALA A 604 2.01 -42.21 -11.87
C ALA A 604 1.81 -42.57 -13.34
N ASP A 605 2.65 -43.49 -13.83
CA ASP A 605 2.49 -44.09 -15.16
C ASP A 605 1.27 -45.01 -15.18
N LEU A 606 0.42 -44.89 -16.20
CA LEU A 606 -0.78 -45.73 -16.32
C LEU A 606 -0.53 -46.93 -17.23
N SER A 607 -0.91 -48.12 -16.77
CA SER A 607 -0.75 -49.36 -17.54
C SER A 607 -1.86 -49.56 -18.59
N ASP A 608 -3.11 -49.20 -18.27
CA ASP A 608 -4.27 -49.74 -19.02
C ASP A 608 -5.13 -48.69 -19.73
N THR A 609 -5.06 -47.40 -19.37
CA THR A 609 -5.83 -46.34 -20.06
C THR A 609 -5.16 -44.97 -19.95
N GLY A 610 -4.74 -44.37 -21.07
CA GLY A 610 -4.17 -43.00 -21.09
C GLY A 610 -5.17 -41.87 -20.84
N ARG A 611 -6.31 -42.15 -20.18
CA ARG A 611 -7.40 -41.16 -19.97
C ARG A 611 -7.36 -40.49 -18.61
N TRP A 612 -6.82 -41.16 -17.59
CA TRP A 612 -6.72 -40.64 -16.23
C TRP A 612 -5.36 -39.99 -15.98
N ARG A 613 -5.27 -39.16 -14.94
CA ARG A 613 -3.99 -38.75 -14.35
C ARG A 613 -4.03 -39.03 -12.86
N VAL A 614 -3.15 -39.92 -12.41
CA VAL A 614 -2.99 -40.27 -10.99
C VAL A 614 -1.86 -39.44 -10.42
N ARG A 615 -2.21 -38.59 -9.45
CA ARG A 615 -1.35 -37.55 -8.88
C ARG A 615 -1.09 -37.90 -7.42
N VAL A 616 0.14 -38.25 -7.09
CA VAL A 616 0.58 -38.58 -5.72
C VAL A 616 1.17 -37.31 -5.10
N LEU A 617 0.43 -36.69 -4.18
CA LEU A 617 0.87 -35.46 -3.52
C LEU A 617 2.04 -35.75 -2.57
N ASP A 618 2.86 -34.73 -2.34
CA ASP A 618 4.09 -34.81 -1.52
C ASP A 618 3.86 -35.44 -0.14
N SER A 619 2.73 -35.18 0.51
CA SER A 619 2.38 -35.81 1.79
C SER A 619 2.21 -37.33 1.71
N ALA A 620 1.50 -37.82 0.69
CA ALA A 620 1.34 -39.25 0.44
C ALA A 620 2.66 -39.88 0.02
N HIS A 621 3.40 -39.21 -0.89
CA HIS A 621 4.69 -39.67 -1.37
C HIS A 621 5.68 -39.87 -0.22
N LYS A 622 5.81 -38.89 0.70
CA LYS A 622 6.72 -39.00 1.86
C LYS A 622 6.38 -40.17 2.77
N LYS A 623 5.09 -40.41 3.05
CA LYS A 623 4.68 -41.55 3.88
C LYS A 623 4.92 -42.88 3.18
N ILE A 624 4.62 -42.98 1.89
CA ILE A 624 4.93 -44.17 1.08
C ILE A 624 6.44 -44.43 1.08
N ALA A 625 7.26 -43.43 0.76
CA ALA A 625 8.70 -43.57 0.71
C ALA A 625 9.30 -43.97 2.07
N SER A 626 8.79 -43.41 3.16
CA SER A 626 9.18 -43.79 4.53
C SER A 626 8.82 -45.24 4.84
N ASP A 627 7.63 -45.70 4.45
CA ASP A 627 7.17 -47.06 4.70
C ASP A 627 7.97 -48.08 3.88
N VAL A 628 8.26 -47.76 2.60
CA VAL A 628 9.15 -48.55 1.73
C VAL A 628 10.56 -48.63 2.30
N ALA A 629 11.11 -47.52 2.79
CA ALA A 629 12.43 -47.52 3.41
C ALA A 629 12.50 -48.42 4.66
N SER A 630 11.43 -48.45 5.45
CA SER A 630 11.33 -49.33 6.62
C SER A 630 11.17 -50.82 6.27
N HIS A 631 10.79 -51.15 5.04
CA HIS A 631 10.57 -52.51 4.54
C HIS A 631 11.41 -52.83 3.29
N SER A 632 12.69 -52.42 3.26
CA SER A 632 13.53 -52.44 2.04
C SER A 632 13.74 -53.81 1.35
N GLN A 633 13.42 -54.93 1.98
CA GLN A 633 13.61 -56.29 1.46
C GLN A 633 12.29 -57.00 1.11
N THR A 634 11.15 -56.36 1.36
CA THR A 634 9.81 -56.93 1.16
C THR A 634 8.89 -55.91 0.55
N GLU A 635 7.90 -56.37 -0.21
CA GLU A 635 6.80 -55.51 -0.61
C GLU A 635 6.00 -55.08 0.62
N THR A 636 5.63 -53.81 0.66
CA THR A 636 4.76 -53.20 1.66
C THR A 636 3.65 -52.43 0.95
N GLY A 637 2.68 -51.92 1.69
CA GLY A 637 1.55 -51.20 1.11
C GLY A 637 0.55 -50.70 2.15
N GLY A 638 -0.63 -50.31 1.68
CA GLY A 638 -1.68 -49.78 2.54
C GLY A 638 -2.84 -49.20 1.74
N LEU A 639 -3.60 -48.31 2.38
CA LEU A 639 -4.74 -47.65 1.74
C LEU A 639 -4.33 -46.28 1.23
N ILE A 640 -4.88 -45.88 0.09
CA ILE A 640 -4.75 -44.53 -0.42
C ILE A 640 -6.07 -43.78 -0.25
N VAL A 641 -5.96 -42.54 0.20
CA VAL A 641 -7.10 -41.65 0.40
C VAL A 641 -6.91 -40.36 -0.39
N GLY A 642 -8.01 -39.78 -0.83
CA GLY A 642 -7.94 -38.68 -1.77
C GLY A 642 -9.27 -38.28 -2.35
N ARG A 643 -9.24 -37.71 -3.55
CA ARG A 643 -10.44 -37.43 -4.34
C ARG A 643 -10.28 -37.84 -5.79
N VAL A 644 -11.41 -38.15 -6.40
CA VAL A 644 -11.54 -38.38 -7.84
C VAL A 644 -12.34 -37.24 -8.45
N SER A 645 -11.84 -36.69 -9.55
CA SER A 645 -12.55 -35.77 -10.43
C SER A 645 -12.85 -36.48 -11.74
N THR A 646 -14.09 -36.91 -11.93
CA THR A 646 -14.54 -37.57 -13.17
C THR A 646 -14.59 -36.61 -14.37
N ILE A 647 -14.78 -35.31 -14.11
CA ILE A 647 -14.81 -34.27 -15.15
C ILE A 647 -13.42 -34.03 -15.72
N SER A 648 -12.40 -33.84 -14.88
CA SER A 648 -11.02 -33.61 -15.32
C SER A 648 -10.23 -34.90 -15.54
N ARG A 649 -10.83 -36.05 -15.21
CA ARG A 649 -10.18 -37.37 -15.14
C ARG A 649 -8.88 -37.33 -14.35
N GLU A 650 -8.91 -36.66 -13.21
CA GLU A 650 -7.77 -36.56 -12.29
C GLU A 650 -8.08 -37.22 -10.96
N ILE A 651 -7.10 -37.93 -10.44
CA ILE A 651 -7.14 -38.62 -9.16
C ILE A 651 -6.02 -38.02 -8.33
N TYR A 652 -6.37 -37.47 -7.16
CA TYR A 652 -5.42 -36.85 -6.26
C TYR A 652 -5.32 -37.71 -5.00
N ILE A 653 -4.16 -38.34 -4.83
CA ILE A 653 -3.83 -39.11 -3.63
C ILE A 653 -3.21 -38.14 -2.65
N VAL A 654 -3.98 -37.74 -1.64
CA VAL A 654 -3.61 -36.70 -0.68
C VAL A 654 -2.89 -37.26 0.54
N ASP A 655 -3.19 -38.50 0.90
CA ASP A 655 -2.57 -39.19 2.03
C ASP A 655 -2.66 -40.72 1.87
N VAL A 656 -1.96 -41.44 2.75
CA VAL A 656 -2.06 -42.89 2.91
C VAL A 656 -2.39 -43.27 4.34
N LEU A 657 -3.15 -44.34 4.52
CA LEU A 657 -3.44 -44.92 5.83
C LEU A 657 -2.56 -46.16 6.07
N PRO A 658 -2.15 -46.42 7.32
CA PRO A 658 -1.34 -47.60 7.65
C PRO A 658 -2.00 -48.90 7.20
N ALA A 659 -1.18 -49.88 6.81
CA ALA A 659 -1.65 -51.23 6.58
C ALA A 659 -2.31 -51.80 7.85
N PRO A 660 -3.42 -52.56 7.73
CA PRO A 660 -3.97 -53.33 8.85
C PRO A 660 -2.91 -54.23 9.52
N PRO A 661 -2.96 -54.44 10.85
CA PRO A 661 -1.96 -55.22 11.57
C PRO A 661 -1.78 -56.66 11.07
N ASP A 662 -2.83 -57.25 10.48
CA ASP A 662 -2.83 -58.59 9.88
C ASP A 662 -2.27 -58.64 8.44
N SER A 663 -1.68 -57.55 7.94
CA SER A 663 -1.07 -57.51 6.60
C SER A 663 0.23 -58.31 6.54
N THR A 664 0.40 -59.11 5.48
CA THR A 664 1.59 -59.95 5.25
C THR A 664 2.50 -59.35 4.19
N ARG A 665 3.81 -59.33 4.47
CA ARG A 665 4.87 -58.76 3.61
C ARG A 665 5.85 -59.84 3.20
N GLN A 666 6.12 -59.97 1.91
CA GLN A 666 7.10 -60.89 1.32
C GLN A 666 7.86 -60.19 0.19
N SER A 667 8.97 -60.74 -0.29
CA SER A 667 9.81 -60.13 -1.34
C SER A 667 9.13 -59.98 -2.71
N SER A 668 8.01 -60.67 -2.94
CA SER A 668 7.28 -60.70 -4.21
C SER A 668 5.77 -60.71 -4.03
N LEU A 669 5.28 -60.39 -2.83
CA LEU A 669 3.87 -60.37 -2.50
C LEU A 669 3.61 -59.51 -1.27
N PHE A 670 2.73 -58.52 -1.43
CA PHE A 670 2.07 -57.85 -0.32
C PHE A 670 0.59 -58.27 -0.26
N VAL A 671 0.15 -58.78 0.90
CA VAL A 671 -1.27 -59.05 1.15
C VAL A 671 -1.78 -58.07 2.19
N LEU A 672 -2.68 -57.19 1.75
CA LEU A 672 -3.35 -56.24 2.62
C LEU A 672 -4.31 -56.97 3.58
N GLY A 673 -4.12 -56.76 4.87
CA GLY A 673 -5.00 -57.31 5.91
C GLY A 673 -6.38 -56.66 5.92
N THR A 674 -7.26 -57.15 6.80
CA THR A 674 -8.66 -56.70 6.91
C THR A 674 -9.04 -56.26 8.32
N GLU A 675 -8.17 -56.44 9.30
CA GLU A 675 -8.43 -56.07 10.69
C GLU A 675 -8.66 -54.56 10.83
N GLY A 676 -9.84 -54.17 11.33
CA GLY A 676 -10.21 -52.75 11.50
C GLY A 676 -10.42 -51.96 10.20
N PHE A 677 -10.27 -52.60 9.03
CA PHE A 677 -10.34 -51.95 7.71
C PHE A 677 -11.63 -51.14 7.51
N GLN A 678 -12.80 -51.75 7.73
CA GLN A 678 -14.09 -51.10 7.51
C GLN A 678 -14.29 -49.88 8.40
N ALA A 679 -13.85 -49.96 9.67
CA ALA A 679 -13.97 -48.86 10.62
C ALA A 679 -13.07 -47.68 10.23
N THR A 680 -11.84 -47.97 9.82
CA THR A 680 -10.89 -46.95 9.35
C THR A 680 -11.38 -46.22 8.10
N VAL A 681 -11.86 -46.96 7.09
CA VAL A 681 -12.41 -46.37 5.86
C VAL A 681 -13.66 -45.55 6.17
N ALA A 682 -14.61 -46.09 6.92
CA ALA A 682 -15.84 -45.38 7.26
C ALA A 682 -15.58 -44.10 8.07
N ALA A 683 -14.61 -44.12 9.00
CA ALA A 683 -14.22 -42.95 9.77
C ALA A 683 -13.60 -41.87 8.88
N TYR A 684 -12.71 -42.26 7.96
CA TYR A 684 -12.10 -41.33 7.02
C TYR A 684 -13.14 -40.70 6.10
N ASP A 685 -13.97 -41.51 5.44
CA ASP A 685 -15.00 -41.06 4.50
C ASP A 685 -16.03 -40.13 5.17
N LYS A 686 -16.44 -40.46 6.40
CA LYS A 686 -17.33 -39.61 7.20
C LYS A 686 -16.69 -38.25 7.49
N SER A 687 -15.42 -38.24 7.90
CA SER A 687 -14.71 -36.98 8.18
C SER A 687 -14.40 -36.20 6.90
N GLY A 688 -14.25 -36.87 5.76
CA GLY A 688 -13.96 -36.30 4.44
C GLY A 688 -15.14 -35.58 3.78
N GLN A 689 -16.35 -35.67 4.35
CA GLN A 689 -17.53 -34.87 3.96
C GLN A 689 -17.83 -34.90 2.44
N GLY A 690 -17.56 -36.03 1.78
CA GLY A 690 -17.74 -36.19 0.33
C GLY A 690 -16.74 -35.43 -0.55
N ALA A 691 -15.79 -34.70 0.03
CA ALA A 691 -14.66 -34.10 -0.67
C ALA A 691 -13.44 -35.04 -0.73
N LEU A 692 -13.29 -35.89 0.29
CA LEU A 692 -12.23 -36.87 0.43
C LEU A 692 -12.82 -38.23 0.83
N TRP A 693 -12.29 -39.32 0.28
CA TRP A 693 -12.65 -40.69 0.63
C TRP A 693 -11.51 -41.67 0.33
N CYS A 694 -11.65 -42.91 0.76
CA CYS A 694 -10.76 -44.00 0.38
C CYS A 694 -10.92 -44.33 -1.11
N ILE A 695 -9.85 -44.17 -1.89
CA ILE A 695 -9.87 -44.30 -3.36
C ILE A 695 -9.17 -45.56 -3.88
N GLY A 696 -8.58 -46.34 -2.96
CA GLY A 696 -8.05 -47.67 -3.28
C GLY A 696 -6.88 -48.06 -2.40
N THR A 697 -5.92 -48.77 -3.00
CA THR A 697 -4.76 -49.32 -2.28
C THR A 697 -3.46 -48.91 -2.95
N TRP A 698 -2.36 -49.04 -2.20
CA TRP A 698 -1.03 -48.98 -2.77
C TRP A 698 -0.16 -50.12 -2.26
N HIS A 699 0.85 -50.48 -3.04
CA HIS A 699 1.95 -51.34 -2.61
C HIS A 699 3.25 -50.97 -3.32
N SER A 700 4.36 -51.60 -2.92
CA SER A 700 5.68 -51.36 -3.50
C SER A 700 6.20 -52.58 -4.24
N HIS A 701 6.84 -52.36 -5.39
CA HIS A 701 7.73 -53.35 -6.01
C HIS A 701 9.19 -53.05 -5.65
N LEU A 702 9.97 -54.10 -5.42
CA LEU A 702 11.42 -53.97 -5.15
C LEU A 702 12.23 -53.62 -6.42
N GLY A 703 11.65 -53.88 -7.60
CA GLY A 703 12.23 -53.53 -8.90
C GLY A 703 11.34 -52.55 -9.69
N ALA A 704 11.88 -52.01 -10.77
CA ALA A 704 11.19 -51.09 -11.69
C ALA A 704 10.20 -51.81 -12.63
N PHE A 705 9.36 -52.69 -12.08
CA PHE A 705 8.37 -53.46 -12.83
C PHE A 705 7.00 -52.80 -12.71
N GLY A 706 6.27 -52.73 -13.82
CA GLY A 706 4.85 -52.32 -13.82
C GLY A 706 3.95 -53.36 -13.14
N PRO A 707 2.62 -53.18 -13.21
CA PRO A 707 1.67 -54.09 -12.57
C PRO A 707 1.82 -55.53 -13.09
N SER A 708 1.83 -56.48 -12.16
CA SER A 708 1.70 -57.91 -12.42
C SER A 708 0.26 -58.29 -12.78
N GLN A 709 0.04 -59.52 -13.25
CA GLN A 709 -1.33 -60.01 -13.48
C GLN A 709 -2.15 -60.04 -12.17
N MET A 710 -1.52 -60.35 -11.04
CA MET A 710 -2.19 -60.35 -9.73
C MET A 710 -2.64 -58.94 -9.33
N ASP A 711 -1.87 -57.91 -9.67
CA ASP A 711 -2.22 -56.51 -9.42
C ASP A 711 -3.44 -56.08 -10.24
N ILE A 712 -3.48 -56.49 -11.51
CA ILE A 712 -4.60 -56.26 -12.43
C ILE A 712 -5.85 -56.95 -11.90
N ASP A 713 -5.75 -58.23 -11.55
CA ASP A 713 -6.87 -59.01 -11.01
C ASP A 713 -7.39 -58.42 -9.69
N THR A 714 -6.50 -57.87 -8.86
CA THR A 714 -6.87 -57.18 -7.61
C THR A 714 -7.59 -55.86 -7.90
N ALA A 715 -7.12 -55.07 -8.86
CA ALA A 715 -7.78 -53.84 -9.27
C ALA A 715 -9.19 -54.13 -9.83
N ASP A 716 -9.36 -55.21 -10.60
CA ASP A 716 -10.67 -55.65 -11.14
C ASP A 716 -11.67 -55.99 -10.03
N GLN A 717 -11.20 -56.55 -8.90
CA GLN A 717 -12.05 -56.82 -7.74
C GLN A 717 -12.56 -55.56 -7.02
N LEU A 718 -11.96 -54.38 -7.28
CA LEU A 718 -12.37 -53.10 -6.69
C LEU A 718 -13.43 -52.37 -7.52
N VAL A 719 -13.74 -52.84 -8.74
CA VAL A 719 -14.79 -52.28 -9.60
C VAL A 719 -16.13 -52.24 -8.86
N GLY A 720 -16.82 -51.10 -8.89
CA GLY A 720 -18.13 -50.91 -8.25
C GLY A 720 -18.11 -50.87 -6.72
N LYS A 721 -16.94 -51.00 -6.09
CA LYS A 721 -16.78 -50.88 -4.62
C LYS A 721 -16.30 -49.51 -4.17
N ILE A 722 -15.69 -48.75 -5.07
CA ILE A 722 -15.13 -47.42 -4.80
C ILE A 722 -15.82 -46.40 -5.70
N LYS A 723 -16.34 -45.34 -5.08
CA LYS A 723 -17.06 -44.28 -5.80
C LYS A 723 -16.16 -43.59 -6.83
N GLY A 724 -16.62 -43.54 -8.08
CA GLY A 724 -15.98 -42.84 -9.19
C GLY A 724 -14.92 -43.69 -9.89
N ALA A 725 -13.76 -43.86 -9.26
CA ALA A 725 -12.69 -44.70 -9.79
C ALA A 725 -11.88 -45.35 -8.66
N ALA A 726 -11.62 -46.64 -8.79
CA ALA A 726 -10.72 -47.40 -7.94
C ALA A 726 -9.29 -47.32 -8.47
N VAL A 727 -8.32 -47.16 -7.57
CA VAL A 727 -6.91 -47.01 -7.90
C VAL A 727 -6.09 -48.04 -7.15
N LEU A 728 -5.24 -48.74 -7.88
CA LEU A 728 -4.18 -49.56 -7.33
C LEU A 728 -2.86 -48.90 -7.72
N LEU A 729 -2.20 -48.28 -6.74
CA LEU A 729 -0.94 -47.54 -6.92
C LEU A 729 0.24 -48.44 -6.60
N ILE A 730 1.26 -48.41 -7.43
CA ILE A 730 2.48 -49.19 -7.25
C ILE A 730 3.65 -48.22 -7.15
N HIS A 731 4.33 -48.21 -6.01
CA HIS A 731 5.61 -47.55 -5.84
C HIS A 731 6.73 -48.42 -6.43
N ARG A 732 7.57 -47.82 -7.26
CA ARG A 732 8.75 -48.44 -7.88
C ARG A 732 9.99 -47.62 -7.54
N PRO A 733 11.20 -48.20 -7.60
CA PRO A 733 12.44 -47.44 -7.36
C PRO A 733 12.62 -46.21 -8.27
N ASP A 734 12.00 -46.21 -9.45
CA ASP A 734 12.06 -45.16 -10.47
C ASP A 734 10.81 -44.25 -10.52
N GLY A 735 9.83 -44.44 -9.62
CA GLY A 735 8.63 -43.59 -9.55
C GLY A 735 7.37 -44.36 -9.17
N TYR A 736 6.26 -44.05 -9.85
CA TYR A 736 4.97 -44.69 -9.61
C TYR A 736 4.38 -45.28 -10.88
N SER A 737 3.65 -46.38 -10.76
CA SER A 737 2.70 -46.85 -11.77
C SER A 737 1.33 -47.04 -11.13
N ALA A 738 0.25 -47.00 -11.90
CA ALA A 738 -1.09 -47.22 -11.38
C ALA A 738 -2.01 -47.96 -12.35
N VAL A 739 -2.88 -48.77 -11.77
CA VAL A 739 -4.03 -49.39 -12.44
C VAL A 739 -5.29 -48.66 -11.97
N VAL A 740 -6.09 -48.17 -12.92
CA VAL A 740 -7.33 -47.45 -12.63
C VAL A 740 -8.51 -48.24 -13.19
N ARG A 741 -9.57 -48.36 -12.39
CA ARG A 741 -10.84 -48.99 -12.77
C ARG A 741 -12.00 -48.04 -12.52
N GLU A 742 -12.71 -47.69 -13.59
CA GLU A 742 -13.89 -46.83 -13.52
C GLU A 742 -15.09 -47.60 -12.96
N ASP A 743 -15.88 -46.94 -12.14
CA ASP A 743 -17.20 -47.42 -11.80
C ASP A 743 -18.15 -47.06 -12.96
N VAL A 744 -18.54 -48.05 -13.76
CA VAL A 744 -19.39 -47.87 -14.95
C VAL A 744 -20.85 -47.53 -14.55
N ALA A 745 -21.19 -47.58 -13.26
CA ALA A 745 -22.54 -47.39 -12.74
C ALA A 745 -22.82 -46.01 -12.08
N ALA A 746 -21.93 -45.02 -12.19
CA ALA A 746 -22.04 -43.73 -11.48
C ALA A 746 -22.68 -42.58 -12.29
#